data_AF-A0A3E2HQ78-F1
#
_entry.id   AF-A0A3E2HQ78-F1
#
_cell.length_a   1.000
_cell.length_b   1.000
_cell.length_c   1.000
_cell.angle_alpha   90.00
_cell.angle_beta   90.00
_cell.angle_gamma   90.00
#
_symmetry.space_group_name_H-M   'P 1'
#
loop_
_entity.id
_entity.type
_entity.pdbx_description
1 polymer ?
#
loop_
_entity_poly.entity_id
_entity_poly.type
_entity_poly.pdbx_seq_one_letter_code
_entity_poly.pdbx_strand_id
1 'polypeptide(L)'
;MGIAAAQPGVVKPLAEGCGPTSSNIVCINKYGAVMPYHFFRPFATSTNVTTYGDTSVPADPSFAQVKDADFLVFDKYRGLAALGPNPRYDFMFGPSDGVTSGIHEAPVYAPVQNKLFFSQLGPPEGVLPQLVIDLNVNPPTIANYTPDPPVYFPNGGAFRKGQIIFGTAGGIDTVGTGSQAGEQRTGIRSVDPATNKSTVLLNNYFGNYFNGLDDLTVHPVTGDIWFTDPFYGYLNNETDTPPQLPVASWRFVPETGAVYLADSTLTLPNGIAFSPDGRSLYICDTSSSSGNISAPVGDRRLPFNPGLPRTIYKWDVSADGTTISNKRAFYLSPDWIPDGLKVAQNGYVVTATGKGVDILDEHGIPLLRIQTNYTVQNIQWTGGANLKTFWLTGNGGVSKVEWELQGQRGARLNRTYPAKNSAVESWLITAQAISLLAHPSPRHSMILGNLKVMGEALKKYPSDFHPMPMFTDIGNEYGFRGLYYMDIYPFGEPLVFIIHPEVAAQVQNSSNFYRHPYATEFLGGIVGTKSIFTTQGAEWHQQRSWFASAFSMSQILALVPGMIEETLIFREILTRDAVSGDVFAMNDRAMRLTIDVIGRSVGNIRLNSQTQYSPIQDAFMHAIGWTAGQTAPLWKKILSPMMMSWYTSKLDRLLGKVIKERYASGADDGPTKTILDLALKGYQKDHGKLSATGYTADKDEQFMKIALDNAKTFFAGGHDTTSSLITYTYYYLSIHPEILERVRTEHDEVFGTTVEATIQRLQADPHMLNKLPLTQAAFREILRLHSAGFTIRKGAPGATVTFQGRTYPMENHMIAVLASSMGRDPELWNSPDPSITLQDFYPDRWLSPETCNMAAWQAFEKGPRNCIGQQLALVEAKVIMALTLRWFKFQAVFKEGGKGVTGIEGWGGQAYQELKLTAKPKDGIPMKVSLVDR
;
A
#
# COMPACT_ATOMS: atom_id res chain seq x y z
N MET A 1 28.10 10.34 60.09
CA MET A 1 27.55 11.35 59.17
C MET A 1 28.58 11.64 58.10
N GLY A 2 28.51 10.95 56.97
CA GLY A 2 29.27 11.30 55.77
C GLY A 2 28.31 11.95 54.79
N ILE A 3 28.56 13.19 54.41
CA ILE A 3 27.73 13.95 53.48
C ILE A 3 27.91 13.31 52.10
N ALA A 4 27.00 12.41 51.72
CA ALA A 4 26.93 11.89 50.35
C ALA A 4 26.57 13.08 49.45
N ALA A 5 27.51 13.52 48.63
CA ALA A 5 27.26 14.53 47.61
C ALA A 5 26.05 14.10 46.77
N ALA A 6 25.08 15.00 46.58
CA ALA A 6 23.93 14.72 45.72
C ALA A 6 24.45 14.34 44.32
N GLN A 7 24.09 13.14 43.84
CA GLN A 7 24.45 12.72 42.49
C GLN A 7 23.89 13.73 41.48
N PRO A 8 24.75 14.41 40.69
CA PRO A 8 24.27 15.40 39.73
C PRO A 8 23.39 14.75 38.66
N GLY A 9 22.29 15.40 38.29
CA GLY A 9 21.36 14.93 37.26
C GLY A 9 20.16 14.10 37.75
N VAL A 10 20.11 13.72 39.03
CA VAL A 10 18.94 13.07 39.65
C VAL A 10 17.80 14.08 39.80
N VAL A 11 16.59 13.71 39.39
CA VAL A 11 15.38 14.51 39.64
C VAL A 11 14.81 14.13 41.00
N LYS A 12 14.56 15.12 41.86
CA LYS A 12 13.88 14.95 43.14
C LYS A 12 12.72 15.95 43.26
N PRO A 13 11.49 15.51 43.60
CA PRO A 13 11.13 14.12 43.87
C PRO A 13 11.08 13.27 42.58
N LEU A 14 11.39 11.97 42.68
CA LEU A 14 11.25 11.01 41.58
C LEU A 14 9.79 10.67 41.26
N ALA A 15 8.93 10.70 42.27
CA ALA A 15 7.51 10.47 42.12
C ALA A 15 6.72 11.54 42.88
N GLU A 16 5.56 11.91 42.36
CA GLU A 16 4.68 12.89 42.99
C GLU A 16 3.22 12.54 42.72
N GLY A 17 2.33 12.80 43.69
CA GLY A 17 0.89 12.74 43.42
C GLY A 17 0.51 13.72 42.31
N CYS A 18 -0.37 13.31 41.40
CA CYS A 18 -0.82 14.15 40.29
C CYS A 18 -2.27 13.85 39.88
N GLY A 19 -2.85 14.70 39.03
CA GLY A 19 -4.22 14.50 38.55
C GLY A 19 -5.31 14.80 39.60
N PRO A 20 -6.54 14.29 39.39
CA PRO A 20 -7.66 14.47 40.30
C PRO A 20 -7.41 13.81 41.67
N THR A 21 -7.80 14.48 42.76
CA THR A 21 -7.67 13.94 44.13
C THR A 21 -8.64 12.78 44.42
N SER A 22 -9.58 12.50 43.52
CA SER A 22 -10.55 11.40 43.64
C SER A 22 -9.94 10.01 43.48
N SER A 23 -8.68 9.92 43.04
CA SER A 23 -8.05 8.68 42.59
C SER A 23 -6.58 8.67 42.98
N ASN A 24 -6.00 7.52 43.35
CA ASN A 24 -4.61 7.47 43.78
C ASN A 24 -3.66 7.41 42.56
N ILE A 25 -3.29 8.57 42.03
CA ILE A 25 -2.45 8.69 40.84
C ILE A 25 -1.08 9.27 41.22
N VAL A 26 -0.03 8.57 40.82
CA VAL A 26 1.36 8.99 41.03
C VAL A 26 2.06 9.17 39.69
N CYS A 27 2.59 10.37 39.45
CA CYS A 27 3.40 10.69 38.29
C CYS A 27 4.87 10.35 38.55
N ILE A 28 5.50 9.68 37.59
CA ILE A 28 6.91 9.31 37.63
C ILE A 28 7.72 10.32 36.82
N ASN A 29 8.55 11.11 37.50
CA ASN A 29 9.34 12.15 36.87
C ASN A 29 10.46 11.56 35.99
N LYS A 30 10.53 12.04 34.75
CA LYS A 30 11.49 11.56 33.73
C LYS A 30 11.55 10.03 33.64
N TYR A 31 10.40 9.35 33.71
CA TYR A 31 10.29 7.89 33.61
C TYR A 31 11.08 7.11 34.68
N GLY A 32 11.57 7.78 35.74
CA GLY A 32 12.44 7.17 36.73
C GLY A 32 13.80 6.76 36.15
N ALA A 33 14.22 7.37 35.03
CA ALA A 33 15.41 6.96 34.29
C ALA A 33 16.73 7.17 35.06
N VAL A 34 16.77 8.13 36.00
CA VAL A 34 17.95 8.44 36.81
C VAL A 34 17.58 8.42 38.29
N MET A 35 17.67 7.24 38.92
CA MET A 35 17.43 7.05 40.34
C MET A 35 18.71 7.32 41.17
N PRO A 36 18.61 7.96 42.35
CA PRO A 36 19.75 8.14 43.23
C PRO A 36 20.21 6.79 43.78
N TYR A 37 21.53 6.58 43.80
CA TYR A 37 22.11 5.40 44.43
C TYR A 37 21.96 5.44 45.95
N HIS A 38 21.69 4.32 46.64
CA HIS A 38 21.39 2.99 46.11
C HIS A 38 19.91 2.84 45.72
N PHE A 39 19.60 2.03 44.71
CA PHE A 39 18.25 1.54 44.44
C PHE A 39 18.28 0.05 44.13
N PHE A 40 17.20 -0.67 44.42
CA PHE A 40 17.12 -2.12 44.24
C PHE A 40 15.69 -2.59 44.06
N ARG A 41 15.45 -3.53 43.13
CA ARG A 41 14.20 -4.27 43.01
C ARG A 41 14.47 -5.77 43.20
N PRO A 42 13.69 -6.49 44.02
CA PRO A 42 13.83 -7.93 44.14
C PRO A 42 13.61 -8.66 42.81
N PHE A 43 14.33 -9.76 42.59
CA PHE A 43 14.14 -10.61 41.43
C PHE A 43 12.77 -11.31 41.47
N ALA A 44 12.06 -11.33 40.34
CA ALA A 44 10.83 -12.10 40.19
C ALA A 44 11.13 -13.59 39.99
N THR A 45 10.26 -14.46 40.53
CA THR A 45 10.30 -15.92 40.40
C THR A 45 8.92 -16.46 40.03
N SER A 46 8.81 -17.73 39.65
CA SER A 46 7.53 -18.40 39.36
C SER A 46 6.52 -18.37 40.51
N THR A 47 6.97 -18.15 41.75
CA THR A 47 6.12 -18.08 42.94
C THR A 47 6.01 -16.68 43.54
N ASN A 48 6.78 -15.71 43.02
CA ASN A 48 6.82 -14.35 43.53
C ASN A 48 6.99 -13.33 42.40
N VAL A 49 5.88 -12.71 42.00
CA VAL A 49 5.86 -11.63 40.99
C VAL A 49 6.22 -10.31 41.65
N THR A 50 7.30 -9.67 41.18
CA THR A 50 7.72 -8.34 41.64
C THR A 50 7.28 -7.26 40.66
N THR A 51 7.01 -6.06 41.17
CA THR A 51 6.43 -4.93 40.42
C THR A 51 7.36 -3.72 40.39
N TYR A 52 7.03 -2.71 39.58
CA TYR A 52 7.73 -1.42 39.60
C TYR A 52 7.71 -0.75 40.98
N GLY A 53 6.62 -0.88 41.73
CA GLY A 53 6.47 -0.37 43.09
C GLY A 53 7.33 -1.07 44.15
N ASP A 54 7.85 -2.27 43.87
CA ASP A 54 8.77 -2.98 44.79
C ASP A 54 10.22 -2.46 44.70
N THR A 55 10.50 -1.50 43.82
CA THR A 55 11.80 -0.83 43.77
C THR A 55 11.99 0.02 45.03
N SER A 56 13.00 -0.31 45.83
CA SER A 56 13.46 0.50 46.95
C SER A 56 14.41 1.59 46.47
N VAL A 57 14.13 2.85 46.83
CA VAL A 57 14.98 4.03 46.56
C VAL A 57 15.20 4.82 47.86
N PRO A 58 16.05 4.35 48.81
CA PRO A 58 16.20 4.97 50.13
C PRO A 58 16.58 6.46 50.11
N ALA A 59 17.28 6.91 49.07
CA ALA A 59 17.72 8.30 48.93
C ALA A 59 16.62 9.25 48.39
N ASP A 60 15.44 8.75 48.05
CA ASP A 60 14.26 9.53 47.68
C ASP A 60 12.97 8.89 48.24
N PRO A 61 12.53 9.29 49.45
CA PRO A 61 11.32 8.76 50.09
C PRO A 61 10.04 8.99 49.28
N SER A 62 10.05 9.94 48.32
CA SER A 62 8.91 10.14 47.43
C SER A 62 8.62 8.93 46.55
N PHE A 63 9.55 7.96 46.41
CA PHE A 63 9.27 6.76 45.64
C PHE A 63 8.35 5.77 46.39
N ALA A 64 8.21 5.87 47.71
CA ALA A 64 7.39 4.94 48.50
C ALA A 64 5.90 4.93 48.10
N GLN A 65 5.38 6.07 47.65
CA GLN A 65 3.99 6.24 47.16
C GLN A 65 3.72 5.49 45.84
N VAL A 66 4.75 5.07 45.10
CA VAL A 66 4.57 4.29 43.86
C VAL A 66 3.92 2.93 44.14
N LYS A 67 4.21 2.32 45.29
CA LYS A 67 3.72 0.98 45.63
C LYS A 67 2.20 0.93 45.80
N ASP A 68 1.63 1.97 46.40
CA ASP A 68 0.22 1.98 46.81
C ASP A 68 -0.69 2.70 45.80
N ALA A 69 -0.13 3.24 44.70
CA ALA A 69 -0.88 3.96 43.68
C ALA A 69 -1.78 3.04 42.84
N ASP A 70 -2.99 3.49 42.50
CA ASP A 70 -3.86 2.79 41.55
C ASP A 70 -3.35 2.98 40.12
N PHE A 71 -2.87 4.19 39.81
CA PHE A 71 -2.37 4.57 38.51
C PHE A 71 -0.97 5.19 38.60
N LEU A 72 -0.04 4.68 37.80
CA LEU A 72 1.27 5.31 37.58
C LEU A 72 1.26 6.02 36.24
N VAL A 73 1.67 7.29 36.20
CA VAL A 73 1.70 8.08 34.96
C VAL A 73 3.15 8.44 34.63
N PHE A 74 3.63 7.99 33.48
CA PHE A 74 5.00 8.24 33.01
C PHE A 74 5.07 9.46 32.08
N ASP A 75 4.03 9.66 31.27
CA ASP A 75 3.80 10.88 30.49
C ASP A 75 2.65 11.67 31.10
N LYS A 76 2.97 12.72 31.86
CA LYS A 76 1.98 13.50 32.63
C LYS A 76 0.85 14.05 31.76
N TYR A 77 1.13 14.49 30.53
CA TYR A 77 0.11 15.09 29.67
C TYR A 77 -0.76 14.03 29.03
N ARG A 78 -0.15 13.05 28.35
CA ARG A 78 -0.89 12.03 27.60
C ARG A 78 -1.55 11.01 28.51
N GLY A 79 -0.90 10.62 29.61
CA GLY A 79 -1.43 9.67 30.58
C GLY A 79 -2.65 10.22 31.35
N LEU A 80 -2.60 11.47 31.82
CA LEU A 80 -3.75 12.09 32.46
C LEU A 80 -4.91 12.33 31.47
N ALA A 81 -4.63 12.61 30.21
CA ALA A 81 -5.66 12.71 29.17
C ALA A 81 -6.36 11.37 28.92
N ALA A 82 -5.63 10.25 28.95
CA ALA A 82 -6.21 8.90 28.80
C ALA A 82 -7.05 8.49 30.03
N LEU A 83 -6.64 8.89 31.23
CA LEU A 83 -7.40 8.68 32.46
C LEU A 83 -8.67 9.54 32.52
N GLY A 84 -8.57 10.79 32.07
CA GLY A 84 -9.67 11.75 32.14
C GLY A 84 -9.84 12.39 33.52
N PRO A 85 -10.96 13.12 33.73
CA PRO A 85 -11.15 13.95 34.91
C PRO A 85 -11.56 13.15 36.17
N ASN A 86 -12.10 11.94 36.03
CA ASN A 86 -12.59 11.12 37.15
C ASN A 86 -12.26 9.63 36.94
N PRO A 87 -10.97 9.25 36.86
CA PRO A 87 -10.61 7.86 36.67
C PRO A 87 -10.95 7.04 37.91
N ARG A 88 -11.42 5.81 37.74
CA ARG A 88 -11.80 4.94 38.86
C ARG A 88 -11.29 3.53 38.65
N TYR A 89 -10.76 2.92 39.71
CA TYR A 89 -10.41 1.50 39.78
C TYR A 89 -11.28 0.83 40.86
N ASP A 90 -12.02 -0.21 40.46
CA ASP A 90 -12.89 -0.98 41.35
C ASP A 90 -12.52 -2.46 41.28
N PHE A 91 -12.21 -3.07 42.43
CA PHE A 91 -12.14 -4.52 42.55
C PHE A 91 -13.57 -5.07 42.65
N MET A 92 -14.01 -5.83 41.66
CA MET A 92 -15.43 -6.20 41.49
C MET A 92 -15.76 -7.58 42.03
N PHE A 93 -14.94 -8.58 41.71
CA PHE A 93 -15.19 -9.98 42.04
C PHE A 93 -13.91 -10.66 42.48
N GLY A 94 -14.02 -11.56 43.46
CA GLY A 94 -12.91 -12.35 43.98
C GLY A 94 -13.27 -13.82 44.23
N PRO A 95 -12.47 -14.53 45.05
CA PRO A 95 -12.69 -15.95 45.32
C PRO A 95 -14.06 -16.31 45.89
N SER A 96 -14.67 -15.40 46.65
CA SER A 96 -16.04 -15.57 47.18
C SER A 96 -17.12 -15.61 46.11
N ASP A 97 -16.85 -15.03 44.93
CA ASP A 97 -17.80 -14.90 43.83
C ASP A 97 -17.60 -15.97 42.75
N GLY A 98 -16.70 -16.94 43.00
CA GLY A 98 -16.34 -18.00 42.05
C GLY A 98 -15.12 -17.67 41.17
N VAL A 99 -14.51 -16.49 41.31
CA VAL A 99 -13.24 -16.15 40.63
C VAL A 99 -12.08 -16.72 41.44
N THR A 100 -11.74 -17.97 41.17
CA THR A 100 -10.70 -18.71 41.91
C THR A 100 -9.29 -18.13 41.68
N SER A 101 -8.29 -18.68 42.37
CA SER A 101 -6.87 -18.37 42.10
C SER A 101 -6.35 -18.96 40.78
N GLY A 102 -7.19 -19.68 40.03
CA GLY A 102 -6.87 -20.20 38.70
C GLY A 102 -6.66 -19.10 37.66
N ILE A 103 -6.09 -19.48 36.52
CA ILE A 103 -5.87 -18.59 35.38
C ILE A 103 -7.23 -18.25 34.75
N HIS A 104 -7.55 -16.96 34.61
CA HIS A 104 -8.79 -16.50 34.00
C HIS A 104 -8.53 -15.73 32.72
N GLU A 105 -9.01 -16.26 31.60
CA GLU A 105 -8.56 -15.91 30.24
C GLU A 105 -9.73 -15.68 29.29
N ALA A 106 -9.44 -15.42 28.01
CA ALA A 106 -10.43 -15.27 26.94
C ALA A 106 -11.59 -14.29 27.22
N PRO A 107 -11.38 -13.09 27.81
CA PRO A 107 -12.48 -12.16 28.04
C PRO A 107 -13.05 -11.66 26.70
N VAL A 108 -14.32 -11.95 26.45
CA VAL A 108 -15.06 -11.53 25.25
C VAL A 108 -16.33 -10.80 25.63
N TYR A 109 -16.43 -9.53 25.21
CA TYR A 109 -17.64 -8.75 25.35
C TYR A 109 -18.62 -9.06 24.21
N ALA A 110 -19.81 -9.54 24.56
CA ALA A 110 -20.93 -9.70 23.64
C ALA A 110 -21.87 -8.48 23.73
N PRO A 111 -21.77 -7.51 22.80
CA PRO A 111 -22.45 -6.21 22.94
C PRO A 111 -23.97 -6.30 22.85
N VAL A 112 -24.52 -7.30 22.14
CA VAL A 112 -25.97 -7.46 21.98
C VAL A 112 -26.63 -7.93 23.27
N GLN A 113 -26.02 -8.92 23.92
CA GLN A 113 -26.47 -9.42 25.23
C GLN A 113 -26.01 -8.52 26.37
N ASN A 114 -25.06 -7.62 26.09
CA ASN A 114 -24.35 -6.78 27.06
C ASN A 114 -23.78 -7.61 28.21
N LYS A 115 -23.01 -8.65 27.85
CA LYS A 115 -22.40 -9.60 28.78
C LYS A 115 -20.91 -9.76 28.47
N LEU A 116 -20.10 -9.95 29.51
CA LEU A 116 -18.67 -10.22 29.40
C LEU A 116 -18.42 -11.67 29.81
N PHE A 117 -17.92 -12.49 28.88
CA PHE A 117 -17.60 -13.90 29.10
C PHE A 117 -16.10 -14.05 29.27
N PHE A 118 -15.64 -14.97 30.12
CA PHE A 118 -14.23 -15.33 30.26
C PHE A 118 -14.10 -16.74 30.84
N SER A 119 -12.93 -17.34 30.72
CA SER A 119 -12.68 -18.74 31.05
C SER A 119 -11.90 -18.92 32.34
N GLN A 120 -11.78 -20.17 32.79
CA GLN A 120 -10.82 -20.60 33.80
C GLN A 120 -9.99 -21.77 33.23
N LEU A 121 -8.67 -21.72 33.34
CA LEU A 121 -7.73 -22.71 32.77
C LEU A 121 -6.98 -23.58 33.78
N GLY A 122 -7.20 -23.38 35.08
CA GLY A 122 -6.49 -24.09 36.15
C GLY A 122 -7.44 -24.83 37.12
N PRO A 123 -6.90 -25.71 38.00
CA PRO A 123 -7.64 -26.81 38.62
C PRO A 123 -8.96 -26.38 39.30
N PRO A 124 -9.99 -27.26 39.32
CA PRO A 124 -9.93 -28.73 39.11
C PRO A 124 -9.89 -29.21 37.63
N GLU A 125 -9.47 -30.46 37.43
CA GLU A 125 -9.45 -31.12 36.11
C GLU A 125 -10.86 -31.37 35.56
N GLY A 126 -11.05 -31.13 34.25
CA GLY A 126 -12.31 -31.38 33.55
C GLY A 126 -12.85 -30.17 32.81
N VAL A 127 -14.11 -30.25 32.38
CA VAL A 127 -14.78 -29.16 31.68
C VAL A 127 -15.23 -28.10 32.68
N LEU A 128 -14.42 -27.06 32.85
CA LEU A 128 -14.78 -25.93 33.70
C LEU A 128 -15.82 -25.05 32.98
N PRO A 129 -16.88 -24.61 33.68
CA PRO A 129 -17.76 -23.59 33.14
C PRO A 129 -16.96 -22.31 32.88
N GLN A 130 -17.31 -21.58 31.82
CA GLN A 130 -16.91 -20.19 31.68
C GLN A 130 -17.66 -19.35 32.71
N LEU A 131 -17.14 -18.16 32.99
CA LEU A 131 -17.81 -17.16 33.81
C LEU A 131 -18.41 -16.08 32.91
N VAL A 132 -19.57 -15.57 33.28
CA VAL A 132 -20.24 -14.47 32.60
C VAL A 132 -20.62 -13.39 33.58
N ILE A 133 -20.21 -12.16 33.31
CA ILE A 133 -20.66 -10.96 34.01
C ILE A 133 -21.84 -10.37 33.25
N ASP A 134 -22.97 -10.25 33.93
CA ASP A 134 -24.15 -9.57 33.43
C ASP A 134 -24.05 -8.06 33.70
N LEU A 135 -23.88 -7.28 32.63
CA LEU A 135 -23.73 -5.82 32.71
C LEU A 135 -25.08 -5.10 32.61
N ASN A 136 -26.20 -5.83 32.57
CA ASN A 136 -27.55 -5.25 32.55
C ASN A 136 -28.08 -4.94 33.95
N VAL A 137 -27.38 -5.36 35.00
CA VAL A 137 -27.72 -5.11 36.40
C VAL A 137 -26.62 -4.28 37.07
N ASN A 138 -27.00 -3.46 38.05
CA ASN A 138 -26.07 -2.60 38.79
C ASN A 138 -26.28 -2.79 40.31
N PRO A 139 -25.29 -3.28 41.09
CA PRO A 139 -23.96 -3.72 40.62
C PRO A 139 -24.04 -4.94 39.68
N PRO A 140 -23.08 -5.10 38.74
CA PRO A 140 -23.01 -6.27 37.88
C PRO A 140 -22.93 -7.57 38.68
N THR A 141 -23.46 -8.66 38.13
CA THR A 141 -23.43 -10.00 38.75
C THR A 141 -22.65 -10.98 37.89
N ILE A 142 -22.01 -11.97 38.53
CA ILE A 142 -21.25 -13.04 37.86
C ILE A 142 -21.95 -14.39 38.01
N ALA A 143 -21.89 -15.24 36.99
CA ALA A 143 -22.47 -16.59 36.99
C ALA A 143 -21.68 -17.57 36.11
N ASN A 144 -21.88 -18.87 36.32
CA ASN A 144 -21.36 -19.92 35.46
C ASN A 144 -22.11 -19.99 34.12
N TYR A 145 -21.38 -20.28 33.05
CA TYR A 145 -21.86 -20.42 31.69
C TYR A 145 -21.16 -21.60 31.01
N THR A 146 -21.93 -22.56 30.52
CA THR A 146 -21.40 -23.73 29.81
C THR A 146 -22.06 -23.85 28.44
N PRO A 147 -21.31 -23.68 27.34
CA PRO A 147 -21.79 -23.91 25.98
C PRO A 147 -22.29 -25.35 25.78
N ASP A 148 -23.14 -25.55 24.77
CA ASP A 148 -23.63 -26.87 24.35
C ASP A 148 -23.30 -27.13 22.85
N PRO A 149 -22.38 -28.07 22.54
CA PRO A 149 -21.55 -28.84 23.48
C PRO A 149 -20.55 -27.95 24.24
N PRO A 150 -19.98 -28.39 25.37
CA PRO A 150 -19.03 -27.59 26.13
C PRO A 150 -17.76 -27.23 25.35
N VAL A 151 -17.13 -26.12 25.70
CA VAL A 151 -15.82 -25.71 25.16
C VAL A 151 -14.75 -25.99 26.20
N TYR A 152 -13.79 -26.86 25.85
CA TYR A 152 -12.72 -27.29 26.76
C TYR A 152 -11.53 -26.31 26.73
N PHE A 153 -11.15 -25.77 27.89
CA PHE A 153 -10.04 -24.82 28.08
C PHE A 153 -9.93 -23.70 27.01
N PRO A 154 -10.95 -22.81 26.88
CA PRO A 154 -10.84 -21.64 26.01
C PRO A 154 -9.85 -20.63 26.61
N ASN A 155 -8.84 -20.24 25.85
CA ASN A 155 -7.73 -19.40 26.33
C ASN A 155 -7.74 -18.00 25.69
N GLY A 156 -7.97 -17.93 24.38
CA GLY A 156 -8.05 -16.68 23.63
C GLY A 156 -9.46 -16.41 23.14
N GLY A 157 -9.84 -15.14 22.99
CA GLY A 157 -11.21 -14.80 22.62
C GLY A 157 -11.38 -13.52 21.81
N ALA A 158 -12.29 -13.57 20.84
CA ALA A 158 -12.76 -12.39 20.11
C ALA A 158 -14.25 -12.48 19.78
N PHE A 159 -14.93 -11.33 19.69
CA PHE A 159 -16.31 -11.27 19.21
C PHE A 159 -16.34 -11.06 17.70
N ARG A 160 -17.02 -11.94 16.97
CA ARG A 160 -17.07 -11.93 15.50
C ARG A 160 -18.45 -12.36 15.01
N LYS A 161 -19.05 -11.56 14.12
CA LYS A 161 -20.32 -11.89 13.45
C LYS A 161 -21.48 -12.29 14.40
N GLY A 162 -21.56 -11.68 15.59
CA GLY A 162 -22.59 -12.00 16.59
C GLY A 162 -22.25 -13.19 17.49
N GLN A 163 -21.11 -13.83 17.26
CA GLN A 163 -20.64 -15.00 17.99
C GLN A 163 -19.38 -14.68 18.79
N ILE A 164 -19.19 -15.43 19.86
CA ILE A 164 -17.93 -15.51 20.58
C ILE A 164 -17.05 -16.53 19.86
N ILE A 165 -15.83 -16.14 19.52
CA ILE A 165 -14.83 -17.03 18.94
C ILE A 165 -13.79 -17.30 20.02
N PHE A 166 -13.61 -18.56 20.37
CA PHE A 166 -12.60 -19.02 21.33
C PHE A 166 -11.49 -19.79 20.63
N GLY A 167 -10.25 -19.48 20.98
CA GLY A 167 -9.11 -20.37 20.79
C GLY A 167 -9.01 -21.29 22.01
N THR A 168 -8.81 -22.58 21.79
CA THR A 168 -8.80 -23.57 22.88
C THR A 168 -7.43 -24.20 23.02
N ALA A 169 -6.84 -24.09 24.20
CA ALA A 169 -5.58 -24.75 24.55
C ALA A 169 -5.76 -26.24 24.91
N GLY A 170 -6.99 -26.63 25.28
CA GLY A 170 -7.30 -27.99 25.72
C GLY A 170 -7.51 -29.00 24.57
N GLY A 171 -7.06 -30.23 24.82
CA GLY A 171 -7.27 -31.38 23.94
C GLY A 171 -7.37 -32.68 24.72
N ILE A 172 -8.49 -33.41 24.61
CA ILE A 172 -8.71 -34.68 25.30
C ILE A 172 -9.66 -35.61 24.52
N ASP A 173 -9.45 -36.91 24.65
CA ASP A 173 -10.26 -37.97 24.04
C ASP A 173 -11.75 -37.94 24.43
N THR A 174 -12.09 -37.39 25.59
CA THR A 174 -13.49 -37.34 26.06
C THR A 174 -13.74 -36.08 26.89
N VAL A 175 -14.56 -35.18 26.34
CA VAL A 175 -15.08 -33.97 26.98
C VAL A 175 -16.54 -34.19 27.36
N GLY A 176 -16.91 -33.97 28.62
CA GLY A 176 -18.29 -34.07 29.11
C GLY A 176 -18.69 -35.47 29.60
N THR A 177 -19.98 -35.66 29.90
CA THR A 177 -20.55 -36.95 30.34
C THR A 177 -21.84 -37.27 29.56
N GLY A 178 -22.22 -38.55 29.47
CA GLY A 178 -23.48 -38.96 28.82
C GLY A 178 -23.51 -38.67 27.32
N SER A 179 -24.65 -38.16 26.80
CA SER A 179 -24.84 -37.85 25.37
C SER A 179 -24.04 -36.64 24.86
N GLN A 180 -23.35 -35.92 25.75
CA GLN A 180 -22.43 -34.83 25.40
C GLN A 180 -20.96 -35.28 25.36
N ALA A 181 -20.67 -36.55 25.68
CA ALA A 181 -19.32 -37.10 25.64
C ALA A 181 -18.80 -37.18 24.19
N GLY A 182 -17.69 -36.51 23.91
CA GLY A 182 -17.01 -36.58 22.61
C GLY A 182 -15.58 -36.06 22.68
N GLU A 183 -14.77 -36.45 21.70
CA GLU A 183 -13.39 -35.98 21.58
C GLU A 183 -13.35 -34.48 21.25
N GLN A 184 -12.45 -33.73 21.90
CA GLN A 184 -12.14 -32.35 21.51
C GLN A 184 -10.63 -32.16 21.46
N ARG A 185 -10.15 -31.56 20.36
CA ARG A 185 -8.76 -31.17 20.19
C ARG A 185 -8.62 -29.65 20.15
N THR A 186 -7.40 -29.19 20.40
CA THR A 186 -6.96 -27.80 20.28
C THR A 186 -7.43 -27.19 18.96
N GLY A 187 -7.97 -25.98 19.00
CA GLY A 187 -8.54 -25.36 17.82
C GLY A 187 -9.34 -24.09 18.10
N ILE A 188 -10.16 -23.72 17.13
CA ILE A 188 -11.04 -22.54 17.19
C ILE A 188 -12.48 -23.01 17.23
N ARG A 189 -13.25 -22.48 18.19
CA ARG A 189 -14.67 -22.74 18.36
C ARG A 189 -15.46 -21.43 18.33
N SER A 190 -16.65 -21.49 17.74
CA SER A 190 -17.65 -20.43 17.86
C SER A 190 -18.68 -20.81 18.92
N VAL A 191 -19.19 -19.82 19.65
CA VAL A 191 -20.30 -19.94 20.59
C VAL A 191 -21.30 -18.84 20.28
N ASP A 192 -22.55 -19.19 20.05
CA ASP A 192 -23.64 -18.24 19.96
C ASP A 192 -24.11 -17.88 21.39
N PRO A 193 -23.88 -16.64 21.86
CA PRO A 193 -24.26 -16.23 23.22
C PRO A 193 -25.78 -16.11 23.42
N ALA A 194 -26.60 -16.14 22.36
CA ALA A 194 -28.06 -16.13 22.47
C ALA A 194 -28.63 -17.54 22.60
N THR A 195 -28.09 -18.52 21.86
CA THR A 195 -28.61 -19.90 21.87
C THR A 195 -27.79 -20.86 22.73
N ASN A 196 -26.66 -20.41 23.25
CA ASN A 196 -25.68 -21.22 23.99
C ASN A 196 -25.08 -22.37 23.16
N LYS A 197 -25.17 -22.34 21.82
CA LYS A 197 -24.67 -23.41 20.95
C LYS A 197 -23.23 -23.17 20.57
N SER A 198 -22.39 -24.21 20.66
CA SER A 198 -20.99 -24.15 20.21
C SER A 198 -20.75 -24.96 18.93
N THR A 199 -19.75 -24.57 18.13
CA THR A 199 -19.39 -25.24 16.89
C THR A 199 -17.89 -25.13 16.62
N VAL A 200 -17.28 -26.22 16.15
CA VAL A 200 -15.85 -26.25 15.75
C VAL A 200 -15.67 -25.51 14.43
N LEU A 201 -14.73 -24.58 14.37
CA LEU A 201 -14.34 -23.86 13.15
C LEU A 201 -13.02 -24.35 12.56
N LEU A 202 -12.06 -24.70 13.42
CA LEU A 202 -10.73 -25.17 13.05
C LEU A 202 -10.21 -26.13 14.14
N ASN A 203 -9.57 -27.22 13.78
CA ASN A 203 -9.03 -28.20 14.75
C ASN A 203 -7.72 -28.89 14.32
N ASN A 204 -7.20 -28.60 13.12
CA ASN A 204 -5.95 -29.21 12.63
C ASN A 204 -5.30 -28.36 11.53
N TYR A 205 -4.02 -28.63 11.27
CA TYR A 205 -3.30 -28.20 10.08
C TYR A 205 -2.83 -29.43 9.29
N PHE A 206 -3.53 -29.74 8.21
CA PHE A 206 -3.28 -30.91 7.35
C PHE A 206 -3.14 -32.23 8.12
N GLY A 207 -3.99 -32.44 9.12
CA GLY A 207 -4.01 -33.65 9.95
C GLY A 207 -3.12 -33.62 11.20
N ASN A 208 -2.32 -32.57 11.40
CA ASN A 208 -1.59 -32.35 12.64
C ASN A 208 -2.39 -31.46 13.59
N TYR A 209 -2.39 -31.78 14.88
CA TYR A 209 -2.98 -30.92 15.89
C TYR A 209 -2.13 -29.69 16.11
N PHE A 210 -2.81 -28.57 16.39
CA PHE A 210 -2.16 -27.40 16.94
C PHE A 210 -1.64 -27.69 18.35
N ASN A 211 -0.59 -26.99 18.75
CA ASN A 211 0.14 -27.24 20.01
C ASN A 211 -0.69 -26.84 21.24
N GLY A 212 -1.42 -25.73 21.14
CA GLY A 212 -2.16 -25.13 22.25
C GLY A 212 -2.53 -23.69 21.89
N LEU A 213 -3.66 -23.50 21.19
CA LEU A 213 -4.09 -22.16 20.80
C LEU A 213 -4.29 -21.29 22.03
N ASP A 214 -3.50 -20.22 22.09
CA ASP A 214 -3.41 -19.35 23.25
C ASP A 214 -4.29 -18.14 23.01
N ASP A 215 -3.84 -17.18 22.21
CA ASP A 215 -4.58 -15.96 21.96
C ASP A 215 -5.04 -15.80 20.50
N LEU A 216 -6.14 -15.09 20.28
CA LEU A 216 -6.63 -14.79 18.93
C LEU A 216 -7.24 -13.40 18.78
N THR A 217 -7.21 -12.90 17.55
CA THR A 217 -7.81 -11.63 17.17
C THR A 217 -8.43 -11.72 15.78
N VAL A 218 -9.33 -10.80 15.47
CA VAL A 218 -9.97 -10.71 14.16
C VAL A 218 -9.43 -9.49 13.45
N HIS A 219 -8.91 -9.69 12.24
CA HIS A 219 -8.44 -8.58 11.42
C HIS A 219 -9.63 -7.64 11.12
N PRO A 220 -9.54 -6.33 11.42
CA PRO A 220 -10.71 -5.43 11.43
C PRO A 220 -11.32 -5.21 10.04
N VAL A 221 -10.52 -5.37 8.97
CA VAL A 221 -10.97 -5.22 7.57
C VAL A 221 -11.33 -6.55 6.91
N THR A 222 -10.43 -7.55 6.89
CA THR A 222 -10.69 -8.81 6.20
C THR A 222 -11.70 -9.70 6.93
N GLY A 223 -11.74 -9.62 8.26
CA GLY A 223 -12.53 -10.51 9.12
C GLY A 223 -11.88 -11.87 9.34
N ASP A 224 -10.63 -12.07 8.93
CA ASP A 224 -9.87 -13.30 9.17
C ASP A 224 -9.47 -13.42 10.64
N ILE A 225 -9.30 -14.64 11.12
CA ILE A 225 -8.90 -14.92 12.50
C ILE A 225 -7.39 -15.16 12.50
N TRP A 226 -6.66 -14.40 13.31
CA TRP A 226 -5.23 -14.58 13.53
C TRP A 226 -5.02 -15.06 14.95
N PHE A 227 -4.16 -16.05 15.15
CA PHE A 227 -3.99 -16.69 16.45
C PHE A 227 -2.56 -17.14 16.70
N THR A 228 -2.23 -17.31 17.97
CA THR A 228 -0.94 -17.81 18.44
C THR A 228 -1.07 -19.26 18.89
N ASP A 229 -0.05 -20.06 18.58
CA ASP A 229 -0.01 -21.50 18.87
C ASP A 229 1.27 -21.90 19.63
N PRO A 230 1.41 -21.46 20.89
CA PRO A 230 2.42 -21.95 21.82
C PRO A 230 2.06 -23.35 22.34
N PHE A 231 2.87 -23.87 23.27
CA PHE A 231 2.68 -25.20 23.87
C PHE A 231 2.25 -25.15 25.35
N TYR A 232 1.65 -24.05 25.82
CA TYR A 232 1.24 -23.89 27.22
C TYR A 232 0.30 -24.98 27.70
N GLY A 233 -0.73 -25.30 26.90
CA GLY A 233 -1.70 -26.32 27.26
C GLY A 233 -1.07 -27.68 27.58
N TYR A 234 0.03 -28.04 26.90
CA TYR A 234 0.74 -29.30 27.17
C TYR A 234 1.49 -29.25 28.51
N LEU A 235 2.12 -28.11 28.83
CA LEU A 235 2.82 -27.91 30.09
C LEU A 235 1.86 -27.79 31.29
N ASN A 236 0.68 -27.21 31.07
CA ASN A 236 -0.38 -27.09 32.08
C ASN A 236 -1.23 -28.35 32.24
N ASN A 237 -0.97 -29.41 31.48
CA ASN A 237 -1.77 -30.65 31.47
C ASN A 237 -3.23 -30.44 31.02
N GLU A 238 -3.46 -29.44 30.16
CA GLU A 238 -4.75 -29.14 29.53
C GLU A 238 -4.96 -29.95 28.24
N THR A 239 -3.86 -30.37 27.60
CA THR A 239 -3.89 -31.31 26.45
C THR A 239 -3.10 -32.58 26.73
N ASP A 240 -3.68 -33.72 26.36
CA ASP A 240 -3.05 -35.05 26.41
C ASP A 240 -2.08 -35.29 25.25
N THR A 241 -2.09 -34.41 24.25
CA THR A 241 -1.33 -34.59 23.01
C THR A 241 -0.09 -33.69 23.03
N PRO A 242 1.13 -34.25 22.87
CA PRO A 242 2.34 -33.45 22.78
C PRO A 242 2.34 -32.56 21.52
N PRO A 243 3.03 -31.40 21.54
CA PRO A 243 3.17 -30.51 20.39
C PRO A 243 3.60 -31.26 19.11
N GLN A 244 2.86 -31.04 18.01
CA GLN A 244 3.11 -31.68 16.70
C GLN A 244 3.60 -30.70 15.64
N LEU A 245 3.31 -29.40 15.82
CA LEU A 245 3.69 -28.34 14.90
C LEU A 245 4.82 -27.48 15.50
N PRO A 246 5.59 -26.77 14.67
CA PRO A 246 6.44 -25.69 15.17
C PRO A 246 5.60 -24.64 15.91
N VAL A 247 6.17 -24.05 16.95
CA VAL A 247 5.59 -22.87 17.59
C VAL A 247 5.47 -21.75 16.57
N ALA A 248 4.26 -21.19 16.43
CA ALA A 248 3.96 -20.24 15.38
C ALA A 248 2.75 -19.35 15.68
N SER A 249 2.61 -18.30 14.89
CA SER A 249 1.38 -17.52 14.73
C SER A 249 0.79 -17.81 13.35
N TRP A 250 -0.53 -17.90 13.29
CA TRP A 250 -1.26 -18.38 12.13
C TRP A 250 -2.38 -17.42 11.75
N ARG A 251 -2.79 -17.49 10.49
CA ARG A 251 -3.99 -16.84 9.95
C ARG A 251 -4.94 -17.89 9.43
N PHE A 252 -6.18 -17.86 9.89
CA PHE A 252 -7.29 -18.68 9.43
C PHE A 252 -8.35 -17.83 8.75
N VAL A 253 -8.82 -18.29 7.59
CA VAL A 253 -9.89 -17.68 6.80
C VAL A 253 -11.16 -18.52 6.96
N PRO A 254 -12.10 -18.18 7.86
CA PRO A 254 -13.26 -19.01 8.15
C PRO A 254 -14.14 -19.29 6.93
N GLU A 255 -14.21 -18.34 6.00
CA GLU A 255 -15.02 -18.43 4.79
C GLU A 255 -14.52 -19.50 3.80
N THR A 256 -13.23 -19.80 3.79
CA THR A 256 -12.63 -20.77 2.85
C THR A 256 -12.05 -22.01 3.54
N GLY A 257 -11.84 -21.95 4.86
CA GLY A 257 -11.13 -22.96 5.62
C GLY A 257 -9.60 -22.88 5.49
N ALA A 258 -9.06 -21.91 4.75
CA ALA A 258 -7.63 -21.82 4.51
C ALA A 258 -6.87 -21.36 5.77
N VAL A 259 -5.77 -22.04 6.07
CA VAL A 259 -4.86 -21.70 7.17
C VAL A 259 -3.48 -21.39 6.59
N TYR A 260 -2.91 -20.26 6.98
CA TYR A 260 -1.61 -19.77 6.54
C TYR A 260 -0.70 -19.56 7.74
N LEU A 261 0.57 -19.94 7.61
CA LEU A 261 1.61 -19.56 8.56
C LEU A 261 1.86 -18.06 8.44
N ALA A 262 1.72 -17.32 9.55
CA ALA A 262 1.96 -15.87 9.58
C ALA A 262 3.37 -15.53 10.06
N ASP A 263 3.80 -16.14 11.18
CA ASP A 263 5.15 -16.00 11.73
C ASP A 263 5.55 -17.29 12.46
N SER A 264 6.81 -17.69 12.33
CA SER A 264 7.41 -18.80 13.10
C SER A 264 8.75 -18.39 13.71
N THR A 265 8.93 -17.09 13.97
CA THR A 265 10.20 -16.52 14.44
C THR A 265 10.17 -16.11 15.91
N LEU A 266 9.00 -16.12 16.55
CA LEU A 266 8.85 -15.96 18.00
C LEU A 266 9.10 -17.28 18.73
N THR A 267 9.61 -17.19 19.96
CA THR A 267 9.95 -18.37 20.77
C THR A 267 8.71 -18.98 21.41
N LEU A 268 7.86 -18.13 22.02
CA LEU A 268 6.55 -18.46 22.54
C LEU A 268 5.59 -17.29 22.25
N PRO A 269 4.84 -17.34 21.12
CA PRO A 269 3.88 -16.31 20.77
C PRO A 269 2.67 -16.40 21.69
N ASN A 270 2.23 -15.26 22.23
CA ASN A 270 1.08 -15.14 23.12
C ASN A 270 0.19 -13.96 22.62
N GLY A 271 -0.12 -12.97 23.45
CA GLY A 271 -1.02 -11.85 23.15
C GLY A 271 -0.91 -11.32 21.72
N ILE A 272 -2.06 -11.23 21.02
CA ILE A 272 -2.14 -10.79 19.62
C ILE A 272 -3.22 -9.73 19.42
N ALA A 273 -2.87 -8.61 18.78
CA ALA A 273 -3.82 -7.54 18.48
C ALA A 273 -3.46 -6.76 17.22
N PHE A 274 -4.49 -6.34 16.47
CA PHE A 274 -4.34 -5.38 15.39
C PHE A 274 -4.56 -3.93 15.86
N SER A 275 -3.88 -2.99 15.21
CA SER A 275 -4.29 -1.58 15.24
C SER A 275 -5.71 -1.41 14.69
N PRO A 276 -6.44 -0.34 15.06
CA PRO A 276 -7.82 -0.13 14.61
C PRO A 276 -8.00 -0.13 13.07
N ASP A 277 -6.97 0.29 12.34
CA ASP A 277 -6.95 0.32 10.87
C ASP A 277 -6.51 -1.01 10.22
N GLY A 278 -6.12 -2.01 11.03
CA GLY A 278 -5.61 -3.30 10.58
C GLY A 278 -4.22 -3.27 9.95
N ARG A 279 -3.49 -2.15 10.01
CA ARG A 279 -2.19 -2.00 9.32
C ARG A 279 -1.00 -2.40 10.15
N SER A 280 -1.16 -2.52 11.47
CA SER A 280 -0.13 -3.01 12.38
C SER A 280 -0.65 -4.23 13.13
N LEU A 281 0.19 -5.25 13.25
CA LEU A 281 -0.05 -6.41 14.09
C LEU A 281 0.97 -6.41 15.23
N TYR A 282 0.51 -6.65 16.45
CA TYR A 282 1.32 -6.76 17.65
C TYR A 282 1.21 -8.19 18.16
N ILE A 283 2.35 -8.81 18.46
CA ILE A 283 2.41 -10.17 19.05
C ILE A 283 3.44 -10.18 20.19
N CYS A 284 3.06 -10.73 21.34
CA CYS A 284 3.93 -10.94 22.50
C CYS A 284 4.84 -12.16 22.30
N ASP A 285 6.12 -12.06 22.69
CA ASP A 285 7.00 -13.20 22.97
C ASP A 285 7.19 -13.32 24.49
N THR A 286 6.71 -14.42 25.05
CA THR A 286 6.57 -14.65 26.49
C THR A 286 7.47 -15.77 27.00
N SER A 287 8.54 -16.09 26.27
CA SER A 287 9.47 -17.18 26.62
C SER A 287 10.21 -17.04 27.95
N SER A 288 10.13 -15.88 28.62
CA SER A 288 10.41 -15.72 30.06
C SER A 288 9.61 -16.67 30.95
N SER A 289 8.45 -17.17 30.52
CA SER A 289 7.75 -18.28 31.16
C SER A 289 7.72 -19.47 30.19
N SER A 290 8.71 -20.37 30.30
CA SER A 290 8.88 -21.50 29.38
C SER A 290 9.40 -22.75 30.09
N GLY A 291 9.01 -23.93 29.61
CA GLY A 291 9.35 -25.23 30.19
C GLY A 291 9.91 -26.20 29.15
N ASN A 292 10.38 -27.38 29.59
CA ASN A 292 10.94 -28.41 28.71
C ASN A 292 9.83 -29.32 28.15
N ILE A 293 9.82 -29.53 26.84
CA ILE A 293 8.83 -30.37 26.12
C ILE A 293 9.27 -31.84 25.93
N SER A 294 10.46 -32.24 26.39
CA SER A 294 10.98 -33.61 26.27
C SER A 294 10.31 -34.57 27.27
N ALA A 295 9.72 -35.70 26.84
CA ALA A 295 9.01 -36.66 27.71
C ALA A 295 9.92 -37.79 28.29
N PRO A 296 9.59 -38.48 29.41
CA PRO A 296 8.76 -38.11 30.57
C PRO A 296 9.61 -37.97 31.87
N VAL A 297 10.87 -37.51 31.77
CA VAL A 297 11.81 -37.48 32.93
C VAL A 297 11.87 -36.10 33.62
N GLY A 298 11.00 -35.16 33.23
CA GLY A 298 11.08 -33.76 33.66
C GLY A 298 9.81 -33.22 34.31
N ASP A 299 10.00 -32.42 35.33
CA ASP A 299 9.03 -31.54 35.96
C ASP A 299 8.40 -30.59 34.92
N ARG A 300 7.08 -30.75 34.63
CA ARG A 300 6.31 -29.92 33.66
C ARG A 300 6.07 -28.47 34.12
N ARG A 301 6.89 -27.95 35.04
CA ARG A 301 6.75 -26.57 35.53
C ARG A 301 7.09 -25.57 34.43
N LEU A 302 6.44 -24.41 34.50
CA LEU A 302 6.76 -23.19 33.76
C LEU A 302 7.66 -22.29 34.63
N PRO A 303 8.98 -22.51 34.72
CA PRO A 303 9.87 -21.61 35.43
C PRO A 303 9.87 -20.22 34.77
N PHE A 304 10.06 -19.20 35.61
CA PHE A 304 10.24 -17.85 35.12
C PHE A 304 11.73 -17.49 35.05
N ASN A 305 12.18 -17.03 33.88
CA ASN A 305 13.54 -16.58 33.63
C ASN A 305 13.52 -15.16 33.05
N PRO A 306 13.85 -14.11 33.84
CA PRO A 306 13.87 -12.72 33.37
C PRO A 306 15.01 -12.41 32.39
N GLY A 307 15.87 -13.37 32.04
CA GLY A 307 16.85 -13.22 30.96
C GLY A 307 16.31 -13.52 29.56
N LEU A 308 15.10 -14.11 29.46
CA LEU A 308 14.48 -14.49 28.19
C LEU A 308 13.50 -13.40 27.70
N PRO A 309 12.99 -13.50 26.45
CA PRO A 309 12.02 -12.55 25.92
C PRO A 309 10.77 -12.37 26.79
N ARG A 310 10.35 -11.11 26.92
CA ARG A 310 9.08 -10.64 27.51
C ARG A 310 8.64 -9.40 26.73
N THR A 311 8.65 -9.56 25.42
CA THR A 311 8.75 -8.46 24.48
C THR A 311 7.56 -8.50 23.54
N ILE A 312 6.90 -7.37 23.34
CA ILE A 312 5.93 -7.18 22.27
C ILE A 312 6.70 -6.81 21.00
N TYR A 313 6.40 -7.49 19.91
CA TYR A 313 6.89 -7.17 18.58
C TYR A 313 5.77 -6.57 17.73
N LYS A 314 6.13 -5.67 16.82
CA LYS A 314 5.23 -5.04 15.85
C LYS A 314 5.59 -5.46 14.43
N TRP A 315 4.58 -5.73 13.62
CA TRP A 315 4.68 -5.95 12.18
C TRP A 315 3.83 -4.94 11.43
N ASP A 316 4.25 -4.67 10.19
CA ASP A 316 3.40 -4.01 9.20
C ASP A 316 2.57 -5.08 8.48
N VAL A 317 1.27 -4.84 8.38
CA VAL A 317 0.31 -5.72 7.70
C VAL A 317 0.16 -5.20 6.27
N SER A 318 0.15 -6.12 5.30
CA SER A 318 -0.06 -5.78 3.89
C SER A 318 -1.39 -5.07 3.68
N ALA A 319 -1.50 -4.27 2.63
CA ALA A 319 -2.69 -3.45 2.38
C ALA A 319 -3.99 -4.26 2.20
N ASP A 320 -3.88 -5.53 1.78
CA ASP A 320 -4.99 -6.47 1.67
C ASP A 320 -5.29 -7.23 2.97
N GLY A 321 -4.54 -6.99 4.05
CA GLY A 321 -4.71 -7.59 5.37
C GLY A 321 -4.26 -9.05 5.47
N THR A 322 -3.49 -9.54 4.50
CA THR A 322 -3.25 -10.99 4.31
C THR A 322 -1.90 -11.49 4.80
N THR A 323 -0.89 -10.62 4.87
CA THR A 323 0.51 -10.95 5.18
C THR A 323 1.12 -9.92 6.11
N ILE A 324 2.18 -10.32 6.84
CA ILE A 324 2.91 -9.44 7.76
C ILE A 324 4.38 -9.33 7.37
N SER A 325 4.99 -8.18 7.68
CA SER A 325 6.39 -7.85 7.35
C SER A 325 6.97 -6.86 8.37
N ASN A 326 8.27 -6.56 8.27
CA ASN A 326 8.93 -5.53 9.11
C ASN A 326 8.82 -5.75 10.64
N LYS A 327 9.06 -6.98 11.10
CA LYS A 327 9.16 -7.32 12.52
C LYS A 327 10.14 -6.39 13.23
N ARG A 328 9.71 -5.76 14.31
CA ARG A 328 10.55 -4.91 15.15
C ARG A 328 10.12 -5.00 16.62
N ALA A 329 11.09 -4.91 17.53
CA ALA A 329 10.79 -4.80 18.95
C ALA A 329 9.96 -3.53 19.19
N PHE A 330 8.89 -3.66 19.95
CA PHE A 330 7.97 -2.58 20.25
C PHE A 330 8.02 -2.20 21.73
N TYR A 331 7.93 -3.19 22.62
CA TYR A 331 7.91 -2.94 24.05
C TYR A 331 8.53 -4.10 24.82
N LEU A 332 9.35 -3.80 25.82
CA LEU A 332 9.85 -4.79 26.78
C LEU A 332 9.13 -4.58 28.10
N SER A 333 8.44 -5.62 28.59
CA SER A 333 7.74 -5.53 29.86
C SER A 333 8.72 -5.28 31.01
N PRO A 334 8.51 -4.25 31.85
CA PRO A 334 9.31 -4.03 33.06
C PRO A 334 8.95 -5.06 34.14
N ASP A 335 7.72 -5.58 34.11
CA ASP A 335 7.13 -6.46 35.11
C ASP A 335 6.65 -7.74 34.43
N TRP A 336 7.11 -8.91 34.90
CA TRP A 336 6.66 -10.22 34.41
C TRP A 336 6.67 -10.38 32.87
N ILE A 337 5.65 -11.02 32.28
CA ILE A 337 5.46 -11.18 30.82
C ILE A 337 4.27 -10.36 30.31
N PRO A 338 4.33 -9.85 29.06
CA PRO A 338 3.17 -9.26 28.40
C PRO A 338 2.24 -10.37 27.91
N ASP A 339 0.97 -10.32 28.33
CA ASP A 339 -0.03 -11.33 27.99
C ASP A 339 -1.20 -10.67 27.25
N GLY A 340 -2.39 -10.61 27.85
CA GLY A 340 -3.58 -9.99 27.27
C GLY A 340 -3.31 -8.65 26.62
N LEU A 341 -3.41 -8.64 25.29
CA LEU A 341 -2.99 -7.55 24.43
C LEU A 341 -4.18 -7.01 23.64
N LYS A 342 -4.40 -5.70 23.70
CA LYS A 342 -5.40 -5.01 22.88
C LYS A 342 -4.84 -3.67 22.40
N VAL A 343 -5.51 -3.05 21.43
CA VAL A 343 -5.18 -1.69 20.99
C VAL A 343 -6.44 -0.83 21.15
N ALA A 344 -6.30 0.37 21.72
CA ALA A 344 -7.38 1.34 21.86
C ALA A 344 -7.74 1.98 20.52
N GLN A 345 -8.90 2.64 20.45
CA GLN A 345 -9.41 3.27 19.23
C GLN A 345 -8.50 4.38 18.67
N ASN A 346 -7.71 5.03 19.52
CA ASN A 346 -6.73 6.04 19.14
C ASN A 346 -5.35 5.46 18.77
N GLY A 347 -5.19 4.13 18.80
CA GLY A 347 -3.94 3.44 18.44
C GLY A 347 -3.01 3.13 19.61
N TYR A 348 -3.33 3.51 20.85
CA TYR A 348 -2.52 3.12 22.01
C TYR A 348 -2.60 1.62 22.28
N VAL A 349 -1.45 1.00 22.51
CA VAL A 349 -1.36 -0.43 22.80
C VAL A 349 -1.54 -0.63 24.30
N VAL A 350 -2.36 -1.59 24.70
CA VAL A 350 -2.68 -1.88 26.10
C VAL A 350 -2.40 -3.35 26.35
N THR A 351 -1.60 -3.64 27.38
CA THR A 351 -1.14 -5.00 27.65
C THR A 351 -1.10 -5.31 29.14
N ALA A 352 -1.57 -6.49 29.53
CA ALA A 352 -1.36 -7.02 30.87
C ALA A 352 0.12 -7.40 31.06
N THR A 353 0.71 -7.04 32.20
CA THR A 353 2.14 -7.24 32.52
C THR A 353 2.31 -7.61 34.00
N GLY A 354 1.83 -8.80 34.35
CA GLY A 354 1.84 -9.28 35.73
C GLY A 354 0.77 -8.60 36.59
N LYS A 355 1.17 -7.93 37.68
CA LYS A 355 0.24 -7.22 38.58
C LYS A 355 -0.11 -5.81 38.07
N GLY A 356 -0.51 -5.71 36.82
CA GLY A 356 -0.91 -4.44 36.23
C GLY A 356 -1.09 -4.49 34.73
N VAL A 357 -1.47 -3.35 34.18
CA VAL A 357 -1.72 -3.14 32.74
C VAL A 357 -0.99 -1.88 32.29
N ASP A 358 -0.14 -2.00 31.28
CA ASP A 358 0.60 -0.88 30.71
C ASP A 358 -0.10 -0.34 29.45
N ILE A 359 -0.14 0.98 29.32
CA ILE A 359 -0.68 1.69 28.17
C ILE A 359 0.50 2.38 27.47
N LEU A 360 0.65 2.11 26.19
CA LEU A 360 1.80 2.50 25.38
C LEU A 360 1.35 3.34 24.20
N ASP A 361 2.16 4.31 23.80
CA ASP A 361 1.93 5.05 22.55
C ASP A 361 2.26 4.21 21.31
N GLU A 362 2.06 4.76 20.12
CA GLU A 362 2.30 4.12 18.83
C GLU A 362 3.75 3.69 18.57
N HIS A 363 4.68 4.11 19.44
CA HIS A 363 6.11 3.82 19.41
C HIS A 363 6.56 2.88 20.54
N GLY A 364 5.65 2.46 21.42
CA GLY A 364 5.94 1.55 22.54
C GLY A 364 6.47 2.26 23.79
N ILE A 365 6.29 3.59 23.88
CA ILE A 365 6.69 4.37 25.06
C ILE A 365 5.56 4.29 26.11
N PRO A 366 5.87 3.93 27.37
CA PRO A 366 4.87 3.90 28.45
C PRO A 366 4.24 5.27 28.71
N LEU A 367 2.91 5.31 28.74
CA LEU A 367 2.15 6.52 29.08
C LEU A 367 1.63 6.44 30.50
N LEU A 368 0.98 5.33 30.85
CA LEU A 368 0.47 5.06 32.18
C LEU A 368 0.43 3.55 32.45
N ARG A 369 0.35 3.17 33.72
CA ARG A 369 0.14 1.81 34.21
C ARG A 369 -1.01 1.81 35.22
N ILE A 370 -1.87 0.80 35.13
CA ILE A 370 -2.86 0.46 36.16
C ILE A 370 -2.23 -0.61 37.05
N GLN A 371 -2.25 -0.44 38.37
CA GLN A 371 -1.72 -1.42 39.32
C GLN A 371 -2.84 -2.25 39.94
N THR A 372 -2.56 -3.53 40.16
CA THR A 372 -3.51 -4.48 40.76
C THR A 372 -2.86 -5.27 41.89
N ASN A 373 -3.65 -5.80 42.81
CA ASN A 373 -3.16 -6.68 43.87
C ASN A 373 -3.04 -8.16 43.43
N TYR A 374 -3.66 -8.51 42.29
CA TYR A 374 -3.59 -9.82 41.64
C TYR A 374 -2.91 -9.76 40.27
N THR A 375 -2.49 -10.90 39.73
CA THR A 375 -1.91 -11.00 38.39
C THR A 375 -3.02 -10.89 37.35
N VAL A 376 -2.95 -9.88 36.50
CA VAL A 376 -3.85 -9.69 35.36
C VAL A 376 -3.36 -10.58 34.23
N GLN A 377 -4.26 -11.41 33.73
CA GLN A 377 -4.02 -12.32 32.61
C GLN A 377 -4.51 -11.66 31.32
N ASN A 378 -5.73 -11.14 31.34
CA ASN A 378 -6.35 -10.58 30.14
C ASN A 378 -7.28 -9.40 30.42
N ILE A 379 -7.68 -8.73 29.35
CA ILE A 379 -8.32 -7.41 29.40
C ILE A 379 -9.39 -7.24 28.31
N GLN A 380 -10.47 -6.50 28.63
CA GLN A 380 -11.56 -6.28 27.67
C GLN A 380 -12.34 -4.99 27.94
N TRP A 381 -12.55 -4.18 26.90
CA TRP A 381 -13.48 -3.03 26.95
C TRP A 381 -14.94 -3.46 26.81
N THR A 382 -15.82 -2.72 27.49
CA THR A 382 -17.28 -2.84 27.53
C THR A 382 -17.93 -1.43 27.61
N GLY A 383 -19.26 -1.36 27.66
CA GLY A 383 -19.99 -0.09 27.79
C GLY A 383 -20.64 0.39 26.49
N GLY A 384 -21.21 -0.54 25.72
CA GLY A 384 -22.01 -0.23 24.52
C GLY A 384 -21.23 0.52 23.44
N ALA A 385 -21.83 1.57 22.87
CA ALA A 385 -21.25 2.32 21.74
C ALA A 385 -19.99 3.13 22.10
N ASN A 386 -19.77 3.38 23.40
CA ASN A 386 -18.69 4.25 23.88
C ASN A 386 -17.44 3.44 24.28
N LEU A 387 -17.56 2.17 24.66
CA LEU A 387 -16.44 1.27 24.97
C LEU A 387 -15.40 1.90 25.93
N LYS A 388 -15.83 2.56 27.00
CA LYS A 388 -14.97 3.26 27.96
C LYS A 388 -14.81 2.54 29.31
N THR A 389 -15.57 1.47 29.54
CA THR A 389 -15.42 0.68 30.77
C THR A 389 -14.50 -0.50 30.50
N PHE A 390 -13.39 -0.57 31.20
CA PHE A 390 -12.33 -1.54 30.95
C PHE A 390 -12.27 -2.58 32.05
N TRP A 391 -12.29 -3.86 31.68
CA TRP A 391 -12.27 -4.98 32.62
C TRP A 391 -10.93 -5.69 32.57
N LEU A 392 -10.45 -6.09 33.75
CA LEU A 392 -9.23 -6.82 33.97
C LEU A 392 -9.60 -8.17 34.59
N THR A 393 -9.15 -9.26 34.00
CA THR A 393 -9.40 -10.62 34.49
C THR A 393 -8.08 -11.30 34.80
N GLY A 394 -8.02 -12.09 35.87
CA GLY A 394 -6.82 -12.84 36.18
C GLY A 394 -6.92 -13.66 37.47
N ASN A 395 -5.76 -14.04 38.00
CA ASN A 395 -5.68 -15.01 39.09
C ASN A 395 -6.16 -14.41 40.42
N GLY A 396 -7.37 -14.77 40.83
CA GLY A 396 -7.95 -14.37 42.12
C GLY A 396 -8.63 -13.01 42.11
N GLY A 397 -8.90 -12.42 40.94
CA GLY A 397 -9.58 -11.14 40.88
C GLY A 397 -10.12 -10.75 39.50
N VAL A 398 -11.20 -9.97 39.52
CA VAL A 398 -11.71 -9.21 38.38
C VAL A 398 -11.91 -7.77 38.82
N SER A 399 -11.34 -6.84 38.08
CA SER A 399 -11.47 -5.40 38.33
C SER A 399 -12.10 -4.68 37.15
N LYS A 400 -12.67 -3.51 37.45
CA LYS A 400 -13.25 -2.59 36.50
C LYS A 400 -12.56 -1.24 36.60
N VAL A 401 -12.26 -0.64 35.46
CA VAL A 401 -11.67 0.69 35.33
C VAL A 401 -12.59 1.58 34.50
N GLU A 402 -12.90 2.75 35.04
CA GLU A 402 -13.55 3.84 34.31
C GLU A 402 -12.50 4.90 33.96
N TRP A 403 -12.42 5.26 32.68
CA TRP A 403 -11.44 6.19 32.13
C TRP A 403 -11.92 6.76 30.79
N GLU A 404 -11.10 7.57 30.13
CA GLU A 404 -11.42 8.17 28.83
C GLU A 404 -10.88 7.37 27.63
N LEU A 405 -10.01 6.37 27.86
CA LEU A 405 -9.43 5.55 26.81
C LEU A 405 -10.45 4.57 26.22
N GLN A 406 -10.90 4.87 25.00
CA GLN A 406 -11.92 4.11 24.28
C GLN A 406 -11.36 2.86 23.59
N GLY A 407 -12.03 1.72 23.76
CA GLY A 407 -11.74 0.47 23.07
C GLY A 407 -12.14 0.45 21.59
N GLN A 408 -11.57 -0.48 20.83
CA GLN A 408 -11.92 -0.70 19.41
C GLN A 408 -13.36 -1.17 19.23
N ARG A 409 -14.06 -0.56 18.27
CA ARG A 409 -15.34 -1.10 17.78
C ARG A 409 -15.05 -2.34 16.93
N GLY A 410 -15.60 -3.49 17.34
CA GLY A 410 -15.36 -4.78 16.66
C GLY A 410 -15.63 -4.72 15.15
N ALA A 411 -14.97 -5.60 14.39
CA ALA A 411 -15.07 -5.69 12.93
C ALA A 411 -16.54 -5.62 12.48
N ARG A 412 -16.93 -4.51 11.85
CA ARG A 412 -18.29 -4.33 11.33
C ARG A 412 -18.56 -5.47 10.35
N LEU A 413 -19.55 -6.29 10.67
CA LEU A 413 -20.23 -7.22 9.77
C LEU A 413 -20.67 -6.47 8.51
N ASN A 414 -19.83 -6.44 7.48
CA ASN A 414 -20.21 -6.06 6.12
C ASN A 414 -19.29 -6.78 5.12
N ARG A 415 -19.36 -8.12 5.14
CA ARG A 415 -18.94 -8.96 4.01
C ARG A 415 -19.83 -10.19 3.94
N THR A 416 -20.95 -10.04 3.28
CA THR A 416 -21.52 -11.05 2.39
C THR A 416 -21.21 -10.61 0.97
N TYR A 417 -20.45 -11.41 0.22
CA TYR A 417 -20.50 -11.37 -1.24
C TYR A 417 -21.72 -12.19 -1.70
N PRO A 418 -22.33 -11.85 -2.85
CA PRO A 418 -23.29 -10.79 -3.06
C PRO A 418 -24.73 -11.34 -3.06
N ALA A 419 -25.62 -10.72 -2.29
CA ALA A 419 -27.05 -10.73 -2.60
C ALA A 419 -27.65 -9.37 -2.16
N LYS A 420 -28.00 -8.58 -3.18
CA LYS A 420 -28.71 -7.29 -3.25
C LYS A 420 -29.25 -6.64 -1.93
N ASN A 421 -28.80 -5.40 -1.73
CA ASN A 421 -29.46 -4.17 -1.22
C ASN A 421 -29.82 -4.00 0.28
N SER A 422 -29.26 -2.95 0.92
CA SER A 422 -29.97 -1.66 1.20
C SER A 422 -29.40 -0.79 2.35
N ALA A 423 -28.69 -1.36 3.35
CA ALA A 423 -28.28 -0.58 4.53
C ALA A 423 -26.87 0.07 4.43
N VAL A 424 -25.93 -0.59 3.75
CA VAL A 424 -24.57 -0.07 3.48
C VAL A 424 -24.59 1.04 2.45
N GLU A 425 -25.50 0.94 1.48
CA GLU A 425 -25.82 2.00 0.53
C GLU A 425 -26.20 3.27 1.28
N SER A 426 -27.05 3.21 2.31
CA SER A 426 -27.49 4.43 3.01
C SER A 426 -26.36 5.16 3.76
N TRP A 427 -25.41 4.47 4.41
CA TRP A 427 -24.36 5.16 5.19
C TRP A 427 -23.18 5.65 4.33
N LEU A 428 -22.80 4.91 3.28
CA LEU A 428 -21.84 5.39 2.28
C LEU A 428 -22.45 6.54 1.47
N ILE A 429 -23.71 6.43 1.01
CA ILE A 429 -24.41 7.55 0.35
C ILE A 429 -24.47 8.76 1.28
N THR A 430 -24.72 8.60 2.58
CA THR A 430 -24.82 9.76 3.49
C THR A 430 -23.45 10.38 3.80
N ALA A 431 -22.40 9.60 4.06
CA ALA A 431 -21.06 10.15 4.34
C ALA A 431 -20.35 10.70 3.08
N GLN A 432 -20.56 10.05 1.92
CA GLN A 432 -20.00 10.44 0.63
C GLN A 432 -20.79 11.62 0.04
N ALA A 433 -22.12 11.67 0.18
CA ALA A 433 -22.91 12.85 -0.19
C ALA A 433 -22.65 14.05 0.75
N ILE A 434 -22.49 13.86 2.06
CA ILE A 434 -22.13 14.95 2.98
C ILE A 434 -20.72 15.49 2.70
N SER A 435 -19.75 14.63 2.34
CA SER A 435 -18.44 15.11 1.91
C SER A 435 -18.54 15.86 0.58
N LEU A 436 -19.20 15.31 -0.45
CA LEU A 436 -19.30 15.94 -1.77
C LEU A 436 -20.07 17.26 -1.78
N LEU A 437 -21.07 17.45 -0.91
CA LEU A 437 -21.79 18.72 -0.75
C LEU A 437 -20.89 19.87 -0.27
N ALA A 438 -19.73 19.57 0.31
CA ALA A 438 -18.73 20.56 0.70
C ALA A 438 -17.67 20.82 -0.38
N HIS A 439 -17.60 20.07 -1.48
CA HIS A 439 -16.51 20.15 -2.46
C HIS A 439 -16.96 20.66 -3.83
N PRO A 440 -16.06 21.26 -4.63
CA PRO A 440 -16.37 21.63 -6.02
C PRO A 440 -16.66 20.35 -6.83
N SER A 441 -17.92 20.13 -7.19
CA SER A 441 -18.38 18.94 -7.92
C SER A 441 -19.51 19.32 -8.90
N PRO A 442 -19.61 18.68 -10.08
CA PRO A 442 -20.76 18.83 -10.95
C PRO A 442 -22.08 18.50 -10.23
N ARG A 443 -23.22 18.86 -10.83
CA ARG A 443 -24.54 18.52 -10.26
C ARG A 443 -24.59 17.03 -9.87
N HIS A 444 -24.79 16.79 -8.58
CA HIS A 444 -24.72 15.47 -7.97
C HIS A 444 -26.14 14.88 -7.80
N SER A 445 -26.31 13.62 -8.19
CA SER A 445 -27.51 12.83 -7.93
C SER A 445 -27.28 11.97 -6.69
N MET A 446 -28.23 12.01 -5.75
CA MET A 446 -28.17 11.19 -4.52
C MET A 446 -28.10 9.67 -4.81
N ILE A 447 -28.56 9.23 -5.98
CA ILE A 447 -28.60 7.81 -6.37
C ILE A 447 -27.51 7.46 -7.38
N LEU A 448 -27.25 8.36 -8.33
CA LEU A 448 -26.34 8.09 -9.46
C LEU A 448 -25.01 8.84 -9.36
N GLY A 449 -24.75 9.54 -8.25
CA GLY A 449 -23.59 10.43 -8.13
C GLY A 449 -23.51 11.39 -9.32
N ASN A 450 -22.36 11.42 -9.98
CA ASN A 450 -22.12 12.14 -11.23
C ASN A 450 -22.22 11.27 -12.49
N LEU A 451 -22.74 10.03 -12.41
CA LEU A 451 -22.88 9.14 -13.58
C LEU A 451 -23.79 9.72 -14.66
N LYS A 452 -24.80 10.52 -14.30
CA LYS A 452 -25.65 11.21 -15.28
C LYS A 452 -24.85 12.24 -16.06
N VAL A 453 -24.05 13.07 -15.37
CA VAL A 453 -23.16 14.06 -16.00
C VAL A 453 -22.14 13.34 -16.90
N MET A 454 -21.56 12.24 -16.42
CA MET A 454 -20.64 11.42 -17.20
C MET A 454 -21.33 10.82 -18.43
N GLY A 455 -22.54 10.30 -18.31
CA GLY A 455 -23.31 9.72 -19.41
C GLY A 455 -23.76 10.76 -20.45
N GLU A 456 -24.11 11.97 -20.03
CA GLU A 456 -24.42 13.09 -20.93
C GLU A 456 -23.17 13.59 -21.65
N ALA A 457 -22.03 13.68 -20.95
CA ALA A 457 -20.75 14.04 -21.55
C ALA A 457 -20.26 12.96 -22.54
N LEU A 458 -20.38 11.67 -22.19
CA LEU A 458 -20.01 10.56 -23.08
C LEU A 458 -20.78 10.57 -24.41
N LYS A 459 -22.02 11.05 -24.44
CA LYS A 459 -22.81 11.17 -25.68
C LYS A 459 -22.24 12.22 -26.66
N LYS A 460 -21.38 13.13 -26.18
CA LYS A 460 -20.73 14.15 -27.02
C LYS A 460 -19.56 13.58 -27.83
N TYR A 461 -19.06 12.39 -27.49
CA TYR A 461 -17.87 11.81 -28.10
C TYR A 461 -18.11 10.43 -28.72
N PRO A 462 -17.27 10.00 -29.69
CA PRO A 462 -17.25 8.64 -30.20
C PRO A 462 -16.95 7.59 -29.11
N SER A 463 -17.43 6.36 -29.28
CA SER A 463 -17.30 5.29 -28.27
C SER A 463 -15.86 4.81 -28.02
N ASP A 464 -14.94 5.07 -28.95
CA ASP A 464 -13.53 4.69 -28.86
C ASP A 464 -12.62 5.82 -28.35
N PHE A 465 -13.18 7.00 -28.09
CA PHE A 465 -12.46 8.18 -27.64
C PHE A 465 -11.83 8.01 -26.24
N HIS A 466 -10.67 8.64 -26.05
CA HIS A 466 -10.01 8.69 -24.76
C HIS A 466 -10.76 9.62 -23.78
N PRO A 467 -10.98 9.26 -22.51
CA PRO A 467 -11.88 10.02 -21.62
C PRO A 467 -11.31 11.34 -21.05
N MET A 468 -10.01 11.63 -21.20
CA MET A 468 -9.39 12.86 -20.66
C MET A 468 -10.07 14.16 -21.11
N PRO A 469 -10.31 14.39 -22.41
CA PRO A 469 -11.01 15.58 -22.89
C PRO A 469 -12.41 15.74 -22.31
N MET A 470 -13.16 14.64 -22.14
CA MET A 470 -14.46 14.66 -21.49
C MET A 470 -14.35 15.22 -20.06
N PHE A 471 -13.35 14.80 -19.29
CA PHE A 471 -13.11 15.34 -17.94
C PHE A 471 -12.66 16.80 -17.99
N THR A 472 -11.84 17.21 -18.96
CA THR A 472 -11.51 18.63 -19.15
C THR A 472 -12.75 19.47 -19.44
N ASP A 473 -13.60 19.03 -20.37
CA ASP A 473 -14.78 19.78 -20.80
C ASP A 473 -15.84 19.85 -19.68
N ILE A 474 -16.00 18.80 -18.86
CA ILE A 474 -16.81 18.85 -17.64
C ILE A 474 -16.26 19.92 -16.68
N GLY A 475 -14.94 19.97 -16.46
CA GLY A 475 -14.31 20.97 -15.60
C GLY A 475 -14.59 22.41 -16.07
N ASN A 476 -14.48 22.62 -17.38
CA ASN A 476 -14.70 23.92 -18.04
C ASN A 476 -16.18 24.34 -18.02
N GLU A 477 -17.10 23.44 -18.36
CA GLU A 477 -18.55 23.72 -18.42
C GLU A 477 -19.11 24.18 -17.07
N TYR A 478 -18.56 23.64 -15.98
CA TYR A 478 -18.94 24.00 -14.61
C TYR A 478 -18.08 25.12 -13.99
N GLY A 479 -17.08 25.62 -14.72
CA GLY A 479 -16.21 26.72 -14.25
C GLY A 479 -15.34 26.36 -13.04
N PHE A 480 -14.92 25.10 -12.89
CA PHE A 480 -14.07 24.70 -11.77
C PHE A 480 -12.64 25.25 -11.89
N ARG A 481 -12.02 25.48 -10.74
CA ARG A 481 -10.63 25.94 -10.60
C ARG A 481 -9.92 25.14 -9.51
N GLY A 482 -8.62 24.92 -9.67
CA GLY A 482 -7.82 24.15 -8.72
C GLY A 482 -8.00 22.64 -8.87
N LEU A 483 -9.18 22.16 -8.45
CA LEU A 483 -9.59 20.76 -8.48
C LEU A 483 -11.11 20.61 -8.49
N TYR A 484 -11.61 19.45 -8.89
CA TYR A 484 -13.02 19.10 -8.72
C TYR A 484 -13.23 17.59 -8.50
N TYR A 485 -14.36 17.24 -7.89
CA TYR A 485 -14.71 15.89 -7.46
C TYR A 485 -15.77 15.30 -8.38
N MET A 486 -15.61 14.02 -8.72
CA MET A 486 -16.61 13.23 -9.43
C MET A 486 -16.89 11.93 -8.69
N ASP A 487 -18.13 11.78 -8.26
CA ASP A 487 -18.67 10.56 -7.67
C ASP A 487 -19.16 9.61 -8.76
N ILE A 488 -18.52 8.45 -8.86
CA ILE A 488 -18.88 7.39 -9.81
C ILE A 488 -19.44 6.16 -9.09
N TYR A 489 -19.87 6.29 -7.84
CA TYR A 489 -20.54 5.22 -7.11
C TYR A 489 -21.72 4.65 -7.92
N PRO A 490 -21.93 3.31 -7.94
CA PRO A 490 -21.18 2.27 -7.24
C PRO A 490 -19.99 1.69 -8.02
N PHE A 491 -19.59 2.30 -9.14
CA PHE A 491 -18.60 1.71 -10.06
C PHE A 491 -17.14 1.91 -9.64
N GLY A 492 -16.85 2.82 -8.70
CA GLY A 492 -15.48 3.06 -8.23
C GLY A 492 -15.42 4.01 -7.04
N GLU A 493 -14.19 4.23 -6.55
CA GLU A 493 -13.90 5.30 -5.57
C GLU A 493 -14.16 6.67 -6.22
N PRO A 494 -14.57 7.70 -5.46
CA PRO A 494 -14.72 9.05 -6.00
C PRO A 494 -13.41 9.55 -6.60
N LEU A 495 -13.51 10.15 -7.78
CA LEU A 495 -12.40 10.72 -8.53
C LEU A 495 -12.19 12.18 -8.14
N VAL A 496 -10.93 12.60 -8.04
CA VAL A 496 -10.54 14.00 -7.91
C VAL A 496 -9.65 14.35 -9.07
N PHE A 497 -10.07 15.33 -9.86
CA PHE A 497 -9.30 15.84 -10.98
C PHE A 497 -8.60 17.13 -10.56
N ILE A 498 -7.27 17.10 -10.62
CA ILE A 498 -6.42 18.25 -10.35
C ILE A 498 -6.16 18.99 -11.66
N ILE A 499 -6.58 20.26 -11.71
CA ILE A 499 -6.60 21.08 -12.93
C ILE A 499 -5.78 22.36 -12.80
N HIS A 500 -4.98 22.52 -11.74
CA HIS A 500 -4.11 23.68 -11.52
C HIS A 500 -2.70 23.26 -11.05
N PRO A 501 -1.63 23.92 -11.52
CA PRO A 501 -0.25 23.51 -11.22
C PRO A 501 0.13 23.58 -9.74
N GLU A 502 -0.40 24.55 -8.99
CA GLU A 502 -0.16 24.69 -7.55
C GLU A 502 -0.62 23.46 -6.76
N VAL A 503 -1.81 22.95 -7.09
CA VAL A 503 -2.39 21.77 -6.45
C VAL A 503 -1.69 20.51 -6.94
N ALA A 504 -1.35 20.45 -8.23
CA ALA A 504 -0.59 19.33 -8.79
C ALA A 504 0.76 19.16 -8.08
N ALA A 505 1.46 20.25 -7.77
CA ALA A 505 2.73 20.22 -7.05
C ALA A 505 2.61 19.63 -5.64
N GLN A 506 1.53 19.95 -4.91
CA GLN A 506 1.27 19.39 -3.57
C GLN A 506 1.06 17.88 -3.62
N VAL A 507 0.30 17.39 -4.62
CA VAL A 507 0.02 15.96 -4.81
C VAL A 507 1.24 15.21 -5.35
N GLN A 508 2.04 15.84 -6.20
CA GLN A 508 3.16 15.16 -6.89
C GLN A 508 4.43 15.08 -6.03
N ASN A 509 4.66 16.04 -5.13
CA ASN A 509 5.89 16.14 -4.33
C ASN A 509 5.79 15.59 -2.91
N SER A 510 4.57 15.32 -2.41
CA SER A 510 4.37 14.82 -1.05
C SER A 510 4.34 13.30 -0.98
N SER A 511 4.97 12.74 0.06
CA SER A 511 4.93 11.31 0.37
C SER A 511 3.56 10.83 0.84
N ASN A 512 2.64 11.74 1.20
CA ASN A 512 1.26 11.41 1.56
C ASN A 512 0.41 11.00 0.34
N PHE A 513 0.91 11.20 -0.88
CA PHE A 513 0.24 10.82 -2.12
C PHE A 513 1.06 9.78 -2.87
N TYR A 514 0.63 8.53 -2.78
CA TYR A 514 1.30 7.40 -3.41
C TYR A 514 0.49 6.91 -4.61
N ARG A 515 1.11 6.08 -5.47
CA ARG A 515 0.44 5.51 -6.64
C ARG A 515 -0.74 4.63 -6.21
N HIS A 516 -1.89 4.82 -6.83
CA HIS A 516 -3.08 4.06 -6.50
C HIS A 516 -2.90 2.56 -6.87
N PRO A 517 -3.37 1.60 -6.04
CA PRO A 517 -3.27 0.16 -6.33
C PRO A 517 -3.80 -0.25 -7.72
N TYR A 518 -4.93 0.32 -8.17
CA TYR A 518 -5.43 0.12 -9.54
C TYR A 518 -4.40 0.35 -10.65
N ALA A 519 -3.48 1.32 -10.51
CA ALA A 519 -2.44 1.52 -11.51
C ALA A 519 -1.47 0.32 -11.56
N THR A 520 -1.14 -0.24 -10.38
CA THR A 520 -0.31 -1.44 -10.24
C THR A 520 -1.03 -2.68 -10.75
N GLU A 521 -2.32 -2.83 -10.51
CA GLU A 521 -3.13 -3.94 -11.04
C GLU A 521 -3.23 -3.90 -12.57
N PHE A 522 -3.44 -2.70 -13.14
CA PHE A 522 -3.62 -2.51 -14.58
C PHE A 522 -2.40 -2.93 -15.39
N LEU A 523 -1.19 -2.56 -14.95
CA LEU A 523 0.06 -2.82 -15.69
C LEU A 523 0.92 -3.92 -15.08
N GLY A 524 0.75 -4.27 -13.81
CA GLY A 524 1.61 -5.20 -13.09
C GLY A 524 1.59 -6.63 -13.62
N GLY A 525 0.45 -7.07 -14.19
CA GLY A 525 0.35 -8.34 -14.89
C GLY A 525 1.20 -8.43 -16.17
N ILE A 526 1.70 -7.31 -16.69
CA ILE A 526 2.59 -7.25 -17.86
C ILE A 526 4.02 -7.00 -17.41
N VAL A 527 4.24 -5.88 -16.72
CA VAL A 527 5.61 -5.42 -16.40
C VAL A 527 6.24 -6.16 -15.23
N GLY A 528 5.44 -6.88 -14.42
CA GLY A 528 5.92 -7.67 -13.28
C GLY A 528 6.05 -6.88 -11.98
N THR A 529 6.33 -7.61 -10.90
CA THR A 529 6.33 -7.10 -9.52
C THR A 529 7.61 -6.36 -9.13
N LYS A 530 8.72 -6.57 -9.84
CA LYS A 530 10.02 -5.92 -9.61
C LYS A 530 10.30 -4.76 -10.58
N SER A 531 9.24 -4.24 -11.19
CA SER A 531 9.30 -3.09 -12.09
C SER A 531 9.32 -1.76 -11.31
N ILE A 532 10.06 -0.77 -11.81
CA ILE A 532 10.04 0.60 -11.30
C ILE A 532 8.65 1.26 -11.39
N PHE A 533 7.76 0.72 -12.23
CA PHE A 533 6.37 1.17 -12.33
C PHE A 533 5.51 0.64 -11.17
N THR A 534 5.70 -0.63 -10.78
CA THR A 534 4.86 -1.32 -9.79
C THR A 534 5.37 -1.18 -8.37
N THR A 535 6.69 -1.12 -8.18
CA THR A 535 7.33 -0.95 -6.86
C THR A 535 6.97 0.40 -6.21
N GLN A 536 6.97 0.41 -4.87
CA GLN A 536 6.68 1.57 -4.02
C GLN A 536 7.72 1.71 -2.91
N GLY A 537 7.69 2.84 -2.18
CA GLY A 537 8.52 3.05 -1.00
C GLY A 537 10.02 2.89 -1.25
N ALA A 538 10.72 2.30 -0.28
CA ALA A 538 12.17 2.12 -0.32
C ALA A 538 12.65 1.31 -1.52
N GLU A 539 11.93 0.25 -1.90
CA GLU A 539 12.27 -0.58 -3.07
C GLU A 539 12.25 0.24 -4.36
N TRP A 540 11.22 1.07 -4.55
CA TRP A 540 11.17 1.98 -5.70
C TRP A 540 12.29 3.01 -5.68
N HIS A 541 12.56 3.62 -4.52
CA HIS A 541 13.64 4.62 -4.40
C HIS A 541 15.00 4.01 -4.78
N GLN A 542 15.26 2.78 -4.35
CA GLN A 542 16.48 2.06 -4.68
C GLN A 542 16.54 1.70 -6.17
N GLN A 543 15.49 1.11 -6.74
CA GLN A 543 15.48 0.81 -8.17
C GLN A 543 15.62 2.07 -9.03
N ARG A 544 14.92 3.15 -8.67
CA ARG A 544 15.01 4.45 -9.35
C ARG A 544 16.43 4.99 -9.35
N SER A 545 17.19 4.82 -8.26
CA SER A 545 18.58 5.28 -8.19
C SER A 545 19.49 4.51 -9.17
N TRP A 546 19.30 3.20 -9.30
CA TRP A 546 20.07 2.38 -10.25
C TRP A 546 19.84 2.79 -11.70
N PHE A 547 18.57 3.01 -12.08
CA PHE A 547 18.22 3.39 -13.45
C PHE A 547 18.44 4.87 -13.77
N ALA A 548 18.35 5.78 -12.80
CA ALA A 548 18.45 7.22 -13.05
C ALA A 548 19.74 7.62 -13.77
N SER A 549 20.86 6.95 -13.48
CA SER A 549 22.15 7.21 -14.13
C SER A 549 22.10 6.98 -15.66
N ALA A 550 21.35 5.96 -16.09
CA ALA A 550 21.18 5.60 -17.50
C ALA A 550 20.35 6.60 -18.30
N PHE A 551 19.54 7.42 -17.63
CA PHE A 551 18.71 8.45 -18.23
C PHE A 551 19.31 9.86 -18.09
N SER A 552 20.59 9.97 -17.72
CA SER A 552 21.32 11.23 -17.82
C SER A 552 21.55 11.61 -19.27
N MET A 553 21.62 12.92 -19.55
CA MET A 553 21.76 13.42 -20.94
C MET A 553 22.99 12.83 -21.64
N SER A 554 24.13 12.72 -20.94
CA SER A 554 25.35 12.15 -21.52
C SER A 554 25.19 10.69 -21.94
N GLN A 555 24.52 9.86 -21.14
CA GLN A 555 24.25 8.46 -21.48
C GLN A 555 23.22 8.33 -22.60
N ILE A 556 22.21 9.19 -22.63
CA ILE A 556 21.22 9.21 -23.72
C ILE A 556 21.88 9.61 -25.04
N LEU A 557 22.74 10.63 -25.05
CA LEU A 557 23.47 11.04 -26.25
C LEU A 557 24.41 9.95 -26.76
N ALA A 558 24.97 9.13 -25.86
CA ALA A 558 25.77 7.96 -26.24
C ALA A 558 24.96 6.88 -27.00
N LEU A 559 23.62 6.86 -26.85
CA LEU A 559 22.74 5.92 -27.56
C LEU A 559 22.34 6.39 -28.97
N VAL A 560 22.64 7.65 -29.33
CA VAL A 560 22.23 8.26 -30.62
C VAL A 560 22.70 7.47 -31.86
N PRO A 561 23.92 6.90 -31.93
CA PRO A 561 24.31 6.07 -33.06
C PRO A 561 23.33 4.91 -33.31
N GLY A 562 22.85 4.28 -32.23
CA GLY A 562 21.86 3.22 -32.34
C GLY A 562 20.50 3.70 -32.83
N MET A 563 20.08 4.90 -32.43
CA MET A 563 18.85 5.55 -32.92
C MET A 563 18.94 5.90 -34.40
N ILE A 564 20.11 6.37 -34.87
CA ILE A 564 20.35 6.68 -36.28
C ILE A 564 20.15 5.42 -37.12
N GLU A 565 20.78 4.31 -36.76
CA GLU A 565 20.66 3.04 -37.51
C GLU A 565 19.20 2.59 -37.64
N GLU A 566 18.42 2.59 -36.55
CA GLU A 566 17.00 2.20 -36.61
C GLU A 566 16.17 3.19 -37.43
N THR A 567 16.52 4.49 -37.36
CA THR A 567 15.86 5.54 -38.15
C THR A 567 16.16 5.42 -39.65
N LEU A 568 17.34 4.93 -40.04
CA LEU A 568 17.66 4.72 -41.45
C LEU A 568 16.81 3.60 -42.06
N ILE A 569 16.55 2.53 -41.30
CA ILE A 569 15.60 1.48 -41.70
C ILE A 569 14.20 2.08 -41.89
N PHE A 570 13.76 2.90 -40.94
CA PHE A 570 12.49 3.60 -41.03
C PHE A 570 12.40 4.50 -42.27
N ARG A 571 13.47 5.25 -42.54
CA ARG A 571 13.59 6.12 -43.71
C ARG A 571 13.48 5.32 -45.01
N GLU A 572 14.08 4.13 -45.08
CA GLU A 572 13.97 3.24 -46.22
C GLU A 572 12.53 2.77 -46.43
N ILE A 573 11.85 2.37 -45.34
CA ILE A 573 10.43 1.98 -45.39
C ILE A 573 9.56 3.15 -45.88
N LEU A 574 9.76 4.36 -45.37
CA LEU A 574 9.05 5.56 -45.85
C LEU A 574 9.34 5.86 -47.32
N THR A 575 10.56 5.58 -47.79
CA THR A 575 10.90 5.72 -49.22
C THR A 575 10.11 4.73 -50.07
N ARG A 576 9.98 3.48 -49.62
CA ARG A 576 9.17 2.47 -50.31
C ARG A 576 7.69 2.83 -50.30
N ASP A 577 7.17 3.28 -49.15
CA ASP A 577 5.78 3.76 -49.03
C ASP A 577 5.54 4.99 -49.93
N ALA A 578 6.54 5.86 -50.11
CA ALA A 578 6.47 7.00 -51.03
C ALA A 578 6.42 6.60 -52.50
N VAL A 579 7.16 5.55 -52.87
CA VAL A 579 7.18 5.00 -54.23
C VAL A 579 5.88 4.25 -54.53
N SER A 580 5.33 3.50 -53.57
CA SER A 580 4.07 2.78 -53.78
C SER A 580 2.85 3.72 -53.80
N GLY A 581 2.89 4.81 -53.04
CA GLY A 581 1.77 5.75 -52.90
C GLY A 581 0.61 5.21 -52.07
N ASP A 582 0.83 4.09 -51.36
CA ASP A 582 -0.17 3.44 -50.53
C ASP A 582 -0.48 4.26 -49.27
N VAL A 583 -1.71 4.10 -48.78
CA VAL A 583 -2.10 4.64 -47.47
C VAL A 583 -1.64 3.66 -46.40
N PHE A 584 -0.93 4.16 -45.40
CA PHE A 584 -0.51 3.37 -44.23
C PHE A 584 -0.89 4.08 -42.92
N ALA A 585 -1.02 3.31 -41.83
CA ALA A 585 -1.17 3.87 -40.51
C ALA A 585 0.19 4.35 -39.99
N MET A 586 0.34 5.67 -39.82
CA MET A 586 1.63 6.27 -39.41
C MET A 586 2.07 5.78 -38.03
N ASN A 587 1.13 5.61 -37.10
CA ASN A 587 1.42 5.10 -35.76
C ASN A 587 1.93 3.65 -35.77
N ASP A 588 1.44 2.79 -36.67
CA ASP A 588 1.92 1.41 -36.76
C ASP A 588 3.40 1.36 -37.21
N ARG A 589 3.76 2.22 -38.16
CA ARG A 589 5.15 2.41 -38.60
C ARG A 589 6.02 2.94 -37.46
N ALA A 590 5.56 3.99 -36.77
CA ALA A 590 6.27 4.60 -35.65
C ALA A 590 6.42 3.65 -34.45
N MET A 591 5.42 2.83 -34.15
CA MET A 591 5.48 1.82 -33.07
C MET A 591 6.54 0.75 -33.34
N ARG A 592 6.67 0.30 -34.59
CA ARG A 592 7.72 -0.67 -34.97
C ARG A 592 9.12 -0.07 -34.89
N LEU A 593 9.29 1.19 -35.25
CA LEU A 593 10.55 1.91 -35.07
C LEU A 593 10.90 2.05 -33.58
N THR A 594 10.00 2.63 -32.80
CA THR A 594 10.25 2.96 -31.39
C THR A 594 10.48 1.72 -30.53
N ILE A 595 9.85 0.58 -30.84
CA ILE A 595 10.12 -0.68 -30.12
C ILE A 595 11.52 -1.24 -30.42
N ASP A 596 12.02 -1.06 -31.65
CA ASP A 596 13.38 -1.47 -32.02
C ASP A 596 14.42 -0.53 -31.38
N VAL A 597 14.17 0.78 -31.40
CA VAL A 597 15.02 1.79 -30.72
C VAL A 597 15.12 1.50 -29.22
N ILE A 598 13.99 1.33 -28.52
CA ILE A 598 14.02 1.10 -27.07
C ILE A 598 14.62 -0.27 -26.73
N GLY A 599 14.38 -1.31 -27.54
CA GLY A 599 15.02 -2.61 -27.35
C GLY A 599 16.54 -2.50 -27.39
N ARG A 600 17.05 -1.72 -28.33
CA ARG A 600 18.48 -1.42 -28.45
C ARG A 600 19.00 -0.59 -27.27
N SER A 601 18.30 0.46 -26.88
CA SER A 601 18.70 1.31 -25.74
C SER A 601 18.70 0.57 -24.40
N VAL A 602 17.73 -0.33 -24.20
CA VAL A 602 17.55 -1.06 -22.93
C VAL A 602 18.64 -2.08 -22.71
N GLY A 603 18.93 -2.91 -23.71
CA GLY A 603 19.86 -4.03 -23.56
C GLY A 603 20.48 -4.51 -24.86
N ASN A 604 20.59 -3.63 -25.87
CA ASN A 604 21.03 -3.97 -27.23
C ASN A 604 20.21 -5.13 -27.85
N ILE A 605 18.89 -5.15 -27.56
CA ILE A 605 17.97 -6.20 -27.99
C ILE A 605 17.49 -5.85 -29.41
N ARG A 606 17.87 -6.65 -30.40
CA ARG A 606 17.46 -6.47 -31.80
C ARG A 606 16.21 -7.28 -32.11
N LEU A 607 15.06 -6.60 -32.13
CA LEU A 607 13.78 -7.22 -32.47
C LEU A 607 13.53 -7.24 -33.99
N ASN A 608 14.09 -6.27 -34.72
CA ASN A 608 13.90 -6.05 -36.16
C ASN A 608 12.40 -5.97 -36.54
N SER A 609 11.59 -5.40 -35.66
CA SER A 609 10.14 -5.29 -35.77
C SER A 609 9.69 -4.45 -36.97
N GLN A 610 10.56 -3.57 -37.48
CA GLN A 610 10.30 -2.75 -38.66
C GLN A 610 10.19 -3.58 -39.95
N THR A 611 10.98 -4.65 -40.09
CA THR A 611 11.15 -5.39 -41.34
C THR A 611 10.67 -6.84 -41.26
N GLN A 612 10.57 -7.41 -40.07
CA GLN A 612 10.18 -8.80 -39.88
C GLN A 612 9.27 -8.99 -38.66
N TYR A 613 8.66 -10.17 -38.57
CA TYR A 613 7.86 -10.56 -37.40
C TYR A 613 8.75 -10.80 -36.17
N SER A 614 8.41 -10.17 -35.06
CA SER A 614 9.08 -10.34 -33.77
C SER A 614 8.17 -11.08 -32.77
N PRO A 615 8.52 -12.29 -32.31
CA PRO A 615 7.74 -13.02 -31.30
C PRO A 615 7.65 -12.29 -29.96
N ILE A 616 8.66 -11.47 -29.62
CA ILE A 616 8.67 -10.65 -28.40
C ILE A 616 7.66 -9.52 -28.54
N GLN A 617 7.70 -8.78 -29.66
CA GLN A 617 6.72 -7.72 -29.94
C GLN A 617 5.30 -8.28 -29.96
N ASP A 618 5.09 -9.41 -30.65
CA ASP A 618 3.79 -10.08 -30.73
C ASP A 618 3.24 -10.44 -29.34
N ALA A 619 4.04 -11.13 -28.51
CA ALA A 619 3.64 -11.49 -27.16
C ALA A 619 3.36 -10.26 -26.30
N PHE A 620 4.16 -9.21 -26.45
CA PHE A 620 4.01 -7.94 -25.73
C PHE A 620 2.70 -7.22 -26.09
N MET A 621 2.44 -7.06 -27.39
CA MET A 621 1.24 -6.40 -27.90
C MET A 621 -0.03 -7.16 -27.53
N HIS A 622 0.00 -8.48 -27.55
CA HIS A 622 -1.13 -9.29 -27.10
C HIS A 622 -1.34 -9.20 -25.59
N ALA A 623 -0.27 -9.22 -24.78
CA ALA A 623 -0.39 -8.97 -23.34
C ALA A 623 -1.07 -7.61 -23.09
N ILE A 624 -0.66 -6.55 -23.79
CA ILE A 624 -1.32 -5.24 -23.70
C ILE A 624 -2.79 -5.32 -24.15
N GLY A 625 -3.08 -5.98 -25.27
CA GLY A 625 -4.43 -6.09 -25.83
C GLY A 625 -5.43 -6.78 -24.90
N TRP A 626 -4.96 -7.67 -24.04
CA TRP A 626 -5.77 -8.37 -23.04
C TRP A 626 -5.97 -7.62 -21.73
N THR A 627 -5.40 -6.42 -21.58
CA THR A 627 -5.78 -5.54 -20.46
C THR A 627 -7.27 -5.21 -20.51
N ALA A 628 -7.95 -5.39 -19.39
CA ALA A 628 -9.39 -5.14 -19.26
C ALA A 628 -9.60 -3.94 -18.33
N GLY A 629 -9.97 -2.80 -18.92
CA GLY A 629 -10.38 -1.61 -18.15
C GLY A 629 -11.77 -1.75 -17.51
N GLN A 630 -12.16 -0.76 -16.71
CA GLN A 630 -13.45 -0.75 -16.01
C GLN A 630 -14.66 -0.81 -16.96
N THR A 631 -14.52 -0.27 -18.17
CA THR A 631 -15.55 -0.27 -19.22
C THR A 631 -15.51 -1.49 -20.15
N ALA A 632 -14.55 -2.40 -19.95
CA ALA A 632 -14.45 -3.59 -20.80
C ALA A 632 -15.68 -4.50 -20.65
N PRO A 633 -16.14 -5.14 -21.73
CA PRO A 633 -17.27 -6.06 -21.67
C PRO A 633 -16.95 -7.27 -20.78
N LEU A 634 -17.98 -7.85 -20.14
CA LEU A 634 -17.82 -8.88 -19.12
C LEU A 634 -17.05 -10.10 -19.62
N TRP A 635 -17.27 -10.54 -20.87
CA TRP A 635 -16.53 -11.65 -21.47
C TRP A 635 -15.01 -11.39 -21.52
N LYS A 636 -14.60 -10.15 -21.82
CA LYS A 636 -13.19 -9.77 -21.87
C LYS A 636 -12.61 -9.76 -20.46
N LYS A 637 -13.36 -9.27 -19.47
CA LYS A 637 -12.95 -9.31 -18.05
C LYS A 637 -12.78 -10.75 -17.53
N ILE A 638 -13.63 -11.68 -17.95
CA ILE A 638 -13.53 -13.10 -17.58
C ILE A 638 -12.30 -13.76 -18.21
N LEU A 639 -12.04 -13.52 -19.49
CA LEU A 639 -10.90 -14.15 -20.20
C LEU A 639 -9.56 -13.47 -19.93
N SER A 640 -9.56 -12.18 -19.60
CA SER A 640 -8.36 -11.35 -19.45
C SER A 640 -7.32 -11.95 -18.51
N PRO A 641 -7.61 -12.40 -17.27
CA PRO A 641 -6.59 -12.94 -16.36
C PRO A 641 -5.82 -14.12 -16.95
N MET A 642 -6.53 -15.06 -17.59
CA MET A 642 -5.94 -16.25 -18.22
C MET A 642 -5.08 -15.86 -19.42
N MET A 643 -5.62 -15.05 -20.34
CA MET A 643 -4.90 -14.66 -21.55
C MET A 643 -3.69 -13.79 -21.24
N MET A 644 -3.83 -12.84 -20.30
CA MET A 644 -2.73 -12.03 -19.78
C MET A 644 -1.62 -12.91 -19.24
N SER A 645 -1.94 -13.86 -18.37
CA SER A 645 -0.97 -14.79 -17.82
C SER A 645 -0.25 -15.58 -18.92
N TRP A 646 -0.99 -16.09 -19.91
CA TRP A 646 -0.41 -16.83 -21.04
C TRP A 646 0.58 -16.00 -21.85
N TYR A 647 0.18 -14.81 -22.31
CA TYR A 647 1.04 -13.94 -23.12
C TYR A 647 2.20 -13.37 -22.32
N THR A 648 2.00 -12.99 -21.05
CA THR A 648 3.09 -12.52 -20.18
C THR A 648 4.09 -13.65 -19.91
N SER A 649 3.65 -14.89 -19.67
CA SER A 649 4.58 -16.03 -19.51
C SER A 649 5.36 -16.32 -20.80
N LYS A 650 4.72 -16.21 -21.97
CA LYS A 650 5.41 -16.32 -23.27
C LYS A 650 6.45 -15.22 -23.43
N LEU A 651 6.10 -13.98 -23.09
CA LEU A 651 7.01 -12.83 -23.11
C LEU A 651 8.18 -13.00 -22.16
N ASP A 652 7.93 -13.39 -20.90
CA ASP A 652 8.95 -13.60 -19.87
C ASP A 652 9.96 -14.65 -20.31
N ARG A 653 9.50 -15.74 -20.94
CA ARG A 653 10.38 -16.77 -21.50
C ARG A 653 11.24 -16.25 -22.64
N LEU A 654 10.64 -15.54 -23.60
CA LEU A 654 11.35 -15.05 -24.79
C LEU A 654 12.34 -13.95 -24.43
N LEU A 655 11.89 -12.91 -23.73
CA LEU A 655 12.71 -11.77 -23.35
C LEU A 655 13.73 -12.16 -22.28
N GLY A 656 13.34 -12.97 -21.30
CA GLY A 656 14.25 -13.49 -20.27
C GLY A 656 15.39 -14.32 -20.86
N LYS A 657 15.13 -15.12 -21.89
CA LYS A 657 16.17 -15.85 -22.63
C LYS A 657 17.17 -14.89 -23.26
N VAL A 658 16.69 -13.87 -23.98
CA VAL A 658 17.57 -12.88 -24.64
C VAL A 658 18.43 -12.12 -23.63
N ILE A 659 17.84 -11.65 -22.52
CA ILE A 659 18.58 -10.94 -21.47
C ILE A 659 19.61 -11.87 -20.81
N LYS A 660 19.26 -13.14 -20.57
CA LYS A 660 20.16 -14.12 -19.95
C LYS A 660 21.33 -14.46 -20.87
N GLU A 661 21.08 -14.71 -22.15
CA GLU A 661 22.12 -15.00 -23.15
C GLU A 661 23.09 -13.83 -23.31
N ARG A 662 22.58 -12.58 -23.26
CA ARG A 662 23.42 -11.37 -23.25
C ARG A 662 24.41 -11.39 -22.09
N TYR A 663 23.95 -11.59 -20.86
CA TYR A 663 24.84 -11.57 -19.70
C TYR A 663 25.74 -12.81 -19.59
N ALA A 664 25.28 -13.96 -20.09
CA ALA A 664 26.06 -15.20 -20.10
C ALA A 664 27.20 -15.20 -21.12
N SER A 665 26.99 -14.57 -22.28
CA SER A 665 27.99 -14.51 -23.35
C SER A 665 29.13 -13.53 -23.08
N GLY A 666 29.05 -12.74 -21.99
CA GLY A 666 29.98 -11.64 -21.73
C GLY A 666 29.96 -10.55 -22.81
N ALA A 667 28.99 -10.61 -23.74
CA ALA A 667 28.89 -9.73 -24.88
C ALA A 667 28.27 -8.39 -24.46
N ASP A 668 29.09 -7.46 -23.94
CA ASP A 668 29.64 -6.38 -24.77
C ASP A 668 30.37 -5.35 -23.88
N ASP A 669 31.71 -5.40 -23.89
CA ASP A 669 32.60 -4.31 -23.48
C ASP A 669 32.80 -3.25 -24.58
N GLY A 670 31.85 -3.16 -25.52
CA GLY A 670 31.69 -2.01 -26.38
C GLY A 670 31.66 -0.69 -25.58
N PRO A 671 32.08 0.42 -26.21
CA PRO A 671 32.21 1.71 -25.52
C PRO A 671 30.88 2.29 -25.01
N THR A 672 29.75 1.84 -25.56
CA THR A 672 28.41 2.33 -25.19
C THR A 672 27.73 1.36 -24.24
N LYS A 673 27.36 1.82 -23.05
CA LYS A 673 26.65 1.00 -22.05
C LYS A 673 25.14 1.20 -22.17
N THR A 674 24.38 0.10 -22.15
CA THR A 674 22.91 0.12 -22.22
C THR A 674 22.29 0.51 -20.87
N ILE A 675 20.98 0.74 -20.85
CA ILE A 675 20.26 1.07 -19.61
C ILE A 675 20.42 -0.05 -18.56
N LEU A 676 20.28 -1.32 -18.97
CA LEU A 676 20.46 -2.45 -18.07
C LEU A 676 21.91 -2.60 -17.58
N ASP A 677 22.91 -2.27 -18.41
CA ASP A 677 24.32 -2.34 -18.01
C ASP A 677 24.68 -1.31 -16.94
N LEU A 678 24.13 -0.10 -17.04
CA LEU A 678 24.32 0.95 -16.03
C LEU A 678 23.56 0.62 -14.74
N ALA A 679 22.36 0.07 -14.85
CA ALA A 679 21.60 -0.40 -13.70
C ALA A 679 22.32 -1.56 -12.98
N LEU A 680 22.93 -2.49 -13.72
CA LEU A 680 23.75 -3.57 -13.16
C LEU A 680 24.91 -3.02 -12.33
N LYS A 681 25.61 -1.99 -12.80
CA LYS A 681 26.69 -1.34 -12.03
C LYS A 681 26.18 -0.75 -10.71
N GLY A 682 25.03 -0.07 -10.73
CA GLY A 682 24.38 0.45 -9.52
C GLY A 682 24.00 -0.67 -8.54
N TYR A 683 23.39 -1.74 -9.06
CA TYR A 683 23.02 -2.92 -8.29
C TYR A 683 24.24 -3.60 -7.65
N GLN A 684 25.32 -3.82 -8.41
CA GLN A 684 26.56 -4.42 -7.92
C GLN A 684 27.22 -3.59 -6.83
N LYS A 685 27.14 -2.25 -6.92
CA LYS A 685 27.67 -1.34 -5.90
C LYS A 685 26.96 -1.52 -4.57
N ASP A 686 25.64 -1.54 -4.58
CA ASP A 686 24.84 -1.66 -3.35
C ASP A 686 24.92 -3.05 -2.72
N HIS A 687 25.17 -4.09 -3.51
CA HIS A 687 25.26 -5.48 -3.04
C HIS A 687 26.70 -5.96 -2.80
N GLY A 688 27.70 -5.09 -2.90
CA GLY A 688 29.11 -5.43 -2.65
C GLY A 688 29.74 -6.38 -3.68
N LYS A 689 29.20 -6.43 -4.92
CA LYS A 689 29.57 -7.43 -5.96
C LYS A 689 30.47 -6.89 -7.07
N LEU A 690 30.97 -5.65 -6.97
CA LEU A 690 31.74 -4.95 -8.02
C LEU A 690 33.07 -5.62 -8.42
N SER A 691 33.60 -6.56 -7.64
CA SER A 691 34.95 -7.13 -7.83
C SER A 691 35.10 -8.62 -7.51
N ALA A 692 34.01 -9.36 -7.32
CA ALA A 692 34.10 -10.80 -7.05
C ALA A 692 34.47 -11.56 -8.34
N THR A 693 35.65 -12.17 -8.37
CA THR A 693 36.07 -13.10 -9.43
C THR A 693 35.02 -14.22 -9.55
N GLY A 694 34.37 -14.30 -10.72
CA GLY A 694 33.31 -15.29 -10.99
C GLY A 694 31.87 -14.80 -10.84
N TYR A 695 31.62 -13.54 -10.50
CA TYR A 695 30.26 -12.98 -10.57
C TYR A 695 29.78 -12.94 -12.04
N THR A 696 28.62 -13.53 -12.28
CA THR A 696 28.01 -13.65 -13.61
C THR A 696 26.54 -13.23 -13.48
N ALA A 697 26.17 -12.10 -14.10
CA ALA A 697 24.87 -11.48 -13.89
C ALA A 697 23.71 -12.38 -14.34
N ASP A 698 23.93 -13.27 -15.30
CA ASP A 698 22.98 -14.30 -15.74
C ASP A 698 22.66 -15.36 -14.67
N LYS A 699 23.48 -15.47 -13.62
CA LYS A 699 23.27 -16.36 -12.47
C LYS A 699 22.68 -15.64 -11.24
N ASP A 700 22.61 -14.31 -11.25
CA ASP A 700 21.98 -13.54 -10.18
C ASP A 700 20.46 -13.46 -10.43
N GLU A 701 19.71 -14.39 -9.84
CA GLU A 701 18.24 -14.49 -10.06
C GLU A 701 17.50 -13.20 -9.70
N GLN A 702 17.95 -12.49 -8.66
CA GLN A 702 17.35 -11.24 -8.23
C GLN A 702 17.56 -10.14 -9.27
N PHE A 703 18.80 -9.95 -9.74
CA PHE A 703 19.07 -8.99 -10.81
C PHE A 703 18.36 -9.36 -12.11
N MET A 704 18.37 -10.63 -12.50
CA MET A 704 17.70 -11.08 -13.72
C MET A 704 16.19 -10.80 -13.70
N LYS A 705 15.54 -10.94 -12.54
CA LYS A 705 14.13 -10.56 -12.39
C LYS A 705 13.92 -9.04 -12.50
N ILE A 706 14.78 -8.24 -11.85
CA ILE A 706 14.73 -6.78 -11.93
C ILE A 706 14.95 -6.31 -13.37
N ALA A 707 15.93 -6.88 -14.07
CA ALA A 707 16.27 -6.56 -15.45
C ALA A 707 15.12 -6.93 -16.40
N LEU A 708 14.53 -8.11 -16.26
CA LEU A 708 13.37 -8.53 -17.06
C LEU A 708 12.16 -7.62 -16.85
N ASP A 709 11.77 -7.37 -15.60
CA ASP A 709 10.58 -6.56 -15.28
C ASP A 709 10.76 -5.10 -15.70
N ASN A 710 11.95 -4.53 -15.52
CA ASN A 710 12.24 -3.17 -15.96
C ASN A 710 12.41 -3.08 -17.48
N ALA A 711 12.96 -4.10 -18.17
CA ALA A 711 12.97 -4.14 -19.62
C ALA A 711 11.53 -4.07 -20.17
N LYS A 712 10.60 -4.89 -19.66
CA LYS A 712 9.17 -4.81 -20.02
C LYS A 712 8.56 -3.44 -19.74
N THR A 713 8.99 -2.79 -18.65
CA THR A 713 8.54 -1.44 -18.30
C THR A 713 9.01 -0.39 -19.30
N PHE A 714 10.27 -0.45 -19.72
CA PHE A 714 10.82 0.46 -20.71
C PHE A 714 10.26 0.18 -22.10
N PHE A 715 10.02 -1.07 -22.47
CA PHE A 715 9.23 -1.38 -23.66
C PHE A 715 7.86 -0.72 -23.56
N ALA A 716 7.07 -0.97 -22.51
CA ALA A 716 5.73 -0.40 -22.35
C ALA A 716 5.72 1.13 -22.46
N GLY A 717 6.57 1.82 -21.70
CA GLY A 717 6.60 3.27 -21.65
C GLY A 717 7.23 3.92 -22.88
N GLY A 718 8.29 3.33 -23.42
CA GLY A 718 9.15 3.95 -24.44
C GLY A 718 8.63 3.81 -25.87
N HIS A 719 7.98 2.70 -26.22
CA HIS A 719 7.48 2.52 -27.60
C HIS A 719 6.15 3.25 -27.85
N ASP A 720 5.19 3.08 -26.93
CA ASP A 720 3.79 3.45 -27.15
C ASP A 720 3.57 4.97 -27.14
N THR A 721 4.25 5.65 -26.21
CA THR A 721 4.10 7.10 -26.01
C THR A 721 4.90 7.90 -27.04
N THR A 722 6.13 7.47 -27.33
CA THR A 722 7.01 8.14 -28.30
C THR A 722 6.48 8.00 -29.73
N SER A 723 5.92 6.84 -30.10
CA SER A 723 5.29 6.65 -31.41
C SER A 723 4.10 7.58 -31.62
N SER A 724 3.31 7.85 -30.58
CA SER A 724 2.22 8.81 -30.63
C SER A 724 2.73 10.24 -30.87
N LEU A 725 3.79 10.66 -30.17
CA LEU A 725 4.46 11.96 -30.40
C LEU A 725 4.96 12.10 -31.84
N ILE A 726 5.64 11.07 -32.36
CA ILE A 726 6.15 11.03 -33.73
C ILE A 726 5.00 11.16 -34.73
N THR A 727 3.94 10.40 -34.54
CA THR A 727 2.75 10.40 -35.42
C THR A 727 2.09 11.79 -35.45
N TYR A 728 1.83 12.38 -34.29
CA TYR A 728 1.25 13.72 -34.21
C TYR A 728 2.19 14.79 -34.78
N THR A 729 3.50 14.61 -34.66
CA THR A 729 4.47 15.52 -35.28
C THR A 729 4.31 15.55 -36.79
N TYR A 730 4.30 14.38 -37.46
CA TYR A 730 4.08 14.34 -38.90
C TYR A 730 2.70 14.89 -39.27
N TYR A 731 1.66 14.60 -38.48
CA TYR A 731 0.31 15.07 -38.74
C TYR A 731 0.22 16.61 -38.68
N TYR A 732 0.58 17.21 -37.54
CA TYR A 732 0.46 18.66 -37.38
C TYR A 732 1.36 19.42 -38.34
N LEU A 733 2.60 18.98 -38.56
CA LEU A 733 3.46 19.63 -39.54
C LEU A 733 2.94 19.47 -40.99
N SER A 734 2.25 18.38 -41.31
CA SER A 734 1.67 18.19 -42.66
C SER A 734 0.52 19.16 -42.97
N ILE A 735 -0.23 19.58 -41.95
CA ILE A 735 -1.36 20.51 -42.09
C ILE A 735 -0.98 21.96 -41.75
N HIS A 736 0.25 22.20 -41.32
CA HIS A 736 0.86 23.52 -41.04
C HIS A 736 2.15 23.69 -41.86
N PRO A 737 2.07 23.78 -43.20
CA PRO A 737 3.23 23.82 -44.08
C PRO A 737 4.19 24.99 -43.79
N GLU A 738 3.67 26.11 -43.29
CA GLU A 738 4.44 27.28 -42.86
C GLU A 738 5.37 26.98 -41.67
N ILE A 739 4.90 26.18 -40.71
CA ILE A 739 5.71 25.74 -39.58
C ILE A 739 6.69 24.65 -40.03
N LEU A 740 6.24 23.71 -40.87
CA LEU A 740 7.08 22.65 -41.42
C LEU A 740 8.28 23.24 -42.17
N GLU A 741 8.09 24.27 -43.00
CA GLU A 741 9.20 24.86 -43.74
C GLU A 741 10.21 25.50 -42.79
N ARG A 742 9.76 26.22 -41.75
CA ARG A 742 10.65 26.77 -40.71
C ARG A 742 11.44 25.69 -39.96
N VAL A 743 10.78 24.56 -39.64
CA VAL A 743 11.46 23.40 -39.02
C VAL A 743 12.49 22.80 -39.98
N ARG A 744 12.19 22.73 -41.29
CA ARG A 744 13.15 22.25 -42.29
C ARG A 744 14.34 23.20 -42.42
N THR A 745 14.11 24.51 -42.45
CA THR A 745 15.18 25.52 -42.42
C THR A 745 16.07 25.36 -41.19
N GLU A 746 15.47 25.23 -40.00
CA GLU A 746 16.21 24.96 -38.75
C GLU A 746 17.09 23.70 -38.89
N HIS A 747 16.56 22.63 -39.48
CA HIS A 747 17.33 21.39 -39.68
C HIS A 747 18.46 21.56 -40.70
N ASP A 748 18.22 22.29 -41.79
CA ASP A 748 19.23 22.55 -42.82
C ASP A 748 20.38 23.42 -42.29
N GLU A 749 20.08 24.43 -41.46
CA GLU A 749 21.09 25.27 -40.80
C GLU A 749 21.97 24.45 -39.84
N VAL A 750 21.37 23.57 -39.05
CA VAL A 750 22.08 22.78 -38.03
C VAL A 750 22.83 21.60 -38.63
N PHE A 751 22.25 20.90 -39.61
CA PHE A 751 22.76 19.62 -40.10
C PHE A 751 23.31 19.66 -41.54
N GLY A 752 23.14 20.76 -42.28
CA GLY A 752 23.40 20.82 -43.71
C GLY A 752 22.31 20.11 -44.52
N THR A 753 22.29 20.25 -45.83
CA THR A 753 21.13 19.90 -46.68
C THR A 753 21.05 18.42 -47.12
N THR A 754 22.05 17.60 -46.81
CA THR A 754 22.08 16.18 -47.21
C THR A 754 21.89 15.23 -46.03
N VAL A 755 21.44 14.00 -46.33
CA VAL A 755 21.25 12.95 -45.31
C VAL A 755 22.62 12.56 -44.73
N GLU A 756 23.64 12.44 -45.56
CA GLU A 756 25.01 12.07 -45.18
C GLU A 756 25.62 13.10 -44.25
N ALA A 757 25.45 14.39 -44.54
CA ALA A 757 25.92 15.47 -43.68
C ALA A 757 25.25 15.40 -42.30
N THR A 758 23.96 15.09 -42.28
CA THR A 758 23.18 14.94 -41.04
C THR A 758 23.67 13.79 -40.18
N ILE A 759 23.90 12.63 -40.79
CA ILE A 759 24.43 11.45 -40.10
C ILE A 759 25.82 11.75 -39.53
N GLN A 760 26.73 12.27 -40.36
CA GLN A 760 28.10 12.60 -39.93
C GLN A 760 28.12 13.60 -38.77
N ARG A 761 27.30 14.65 -38.87
CA ARG A 761 27.16 15.68 -37.83
C ARG A 761 26.59 15.10 -36.53
N LEU A 762 25.52 14.31 -36.59
CA LEU A 762 24.93 13.69 -35.40
C LEU A 762 25.86 12.67 -34.75
N GLN A 763 26.64 11.93 -35.54
CA GLN A 763 27.64 10.98 -35.02
C GLN A 763 28.83 11.71 -34.37
N ALA A 764 29.26 12.83 -34.95
CA ALA A 764 30.38 13.62 -34.43
C ALA A 764 30.02 14.41 -33.16
N ASP A 765 28.86 15.07 -33.15
CA ASP A 765 28.36 15.82 -31.99
C ASP A 765 26.84 15.70 -31.81
N PRO A 766 26.37 14.71 -31.04
CA PRO A 766 24.96 14.57 -30.69
C PRO A 766 24.36 15.80 -29.97
N HIS A 767 25.16 16.67 -29.34
CA HIS A 767 24.64 17.87 -28.65
C HIS A 767 24.04 18.89 -29.60
N MET A 768 24.28 18.78 -30.91
CA MET A 768 23.63 19.64 -31.90
C MET A 768 22.11 19.50 -31.91
N LEU A 769 21.55 18.40 -31.41
CA LEU A 769 20.10 18.26 -31.17
C LEU A 769 19.54 19.33 -30.21
N ASN A 770 20.39 19.97 -29.39
CA ASN A 770 20.00 21.10 -28.54
C ASN A 770 19.81 22.40 -29.33
N LYS A 771 20.32 22.48 -30.57
CA LYS A 771 20.16 23.62 -31.48
C LYS A 771 18.87 23.56 -32.30
N LEU A 772 17.88 22.77 -31.88
CA LEU A 772 16.58 22.64 -32.53
C LEU A 772 15.43 23.20 -31.65
N PRO A 773 15.45 24.49 -31.31
CA PRO A 773 14.45 25.09 -30.43
C PRO A 773 13.02 25.02 -30.98
N LEU A 774 12.80 25.23 -32.30
CA LEU A 774 11.48 25.17 -32.93
C LEU A 774 10.97 23.73 -33.01
N THR A 775 11.82 22.77 -33.36
CA THR A 775 11.45 21.34 -33.30
C THR A 775 11.07 20.93 -31.88
N GLN A 776 11.84 21.36 -30.88
CA GLN A 776 11.54 21.09 -29.47
C GLN A 776 10.24 21.76 -29.03
N ALA A 777 9.97 22.97 -29.52
CA ALA A 777 8.74 23.70 -29.29
C ALA A 777 7.52 22.99 -29.89
N ALA A 778 7.64 22.48 -31.12
CA ALA A 778 6.60 21.68 -31.76
C ALA A 778 6.26 20.44 -30.94
N PHE A 779 7.26 19.73 -30.42
CA PHE A 779 7.03 18.56 -29.56
C PHE A 779 6.30 18.93 -28.26
N ARG A 780 6.68 20.03 -27.63
CA ARG A 780 6.02 20.49 -26.40
C ARG A 780 4.57 20.87 -26.66
N GLU A 781 4.30 21.51 -27.81
CA GLU A 781 2.95 21.88 -28.21
C GLU A 781 2.08 20.67 -28.53
N ILE A 782 2.63 19.70 -29.25
CA ILE A 782 1.96 18.41 -29.49
C ILE A 782 1.63 17.73 -28.16
N LEU A 783 2.57 17.67 -27.22
CA LEU A 783 2.35 17.04 -25.92
C LEU A 783 1.42 17.85 -25.00
N ARG A 784 1.26 19.17 -25.23
CA ARG A 784 0.25 20.01 -24.57
C ARG A 784 -1.14 19.69 -25.11
N LEU A 785 -1.27 19.54 -26.42
CA LEU A 785 -2.53 19.23 -27.09
C LEU A 785 -2.95 17.76 -26.90
N HIS A 786 -2.00 16.84 -27.01
CA HIS A 786 -2.18 15.38 -27.04
C HIS A 786 -1.34 14.69 -25.96
N SER A 787 -1.63 14.99 -24.70
CA SER A 787 -0.99 14.30 -23.57
C SER A 787 -1.28 12.79 -23.63
N ALA A 788 -0.32 11.95 -23.29
CA ALA A 788 -0.47 10.48 -23.38
C ALA A 788 -1.44 9.86 -22.34
N GLY A 789 -1.82 10.62 -21.30
CA GLY A 789 -2.65 10.13 -20.20
C GLY A 789 -2.30 10.78 -18.86
N PHE A 790 -2.79 10.19 -17.78
CA PHE A 790 -2.40 10.48 -16.40
C PHE A 790 -2.23 9.18 -15.62
N THR A 791 -1.40 9.18 -14.57
CA THR A 791 -1.49 8.14 -13.54
C THR A 791 -2.38 8.58 -12.39
N ILE A 792 -2.95 7.60 -11.69
CA ILE A 792 -3.82 7.83 -10.54
C ILE A 792 -3.05 7.65 -9.23
N ARG A 793 -3.33 8.53 -8.27
CA ARG A 793 -2.76 8.56 -6.94
C ARG A 793 -3.83 8.34 -5.89
N LYS A 794 -3.41 7.97 -4.68
CA LYS A 794 -4.24 7.84 -3.49
C LYS A 794 -3.66 8.69 -2.37
N GLY A 795 -4.50 9.47 -1.70
CA GLY A 795 -4.13 10.17 -0.47
C GLY A 795 -4.08 9.20 0.72
N ALA A 796 -3.03 9.31 1.54
CA ALA A 796 -2.97 8.68 2.86
C ALA A 796 -4.09 9.19 3.80
N PRO A 797 -4.40 8.50 4.91
CA PRO A 797 -5.35 9.01 5.88
C PRO A 797 -5.00 10.43 6.35
N GLY A 798 -5.97 11.34 6.34
CA GLY A 798 -5.76 12.76 6.65
C GLY A 798 -5.01 13.57 5.58
N ALA A 799 -4.73 13.02 4.40
CA ALA A 799 -4.10 13.79 3.32
C ALA A 799 -5.01 14.92 2.84
N THR A 800 -4.43 16.12 2.69
CA THR A 800 -5.13 17.32 2.23
C THR A 800 -4.30 18.07 1.20
N VAL A 801 -4.95 18.90 0.40
CA VAL A 801 -4.30 19.98 -0.37
C VAL A 801 -4.94 21.31 -0.05
N THR A 802 -4.26 22.41 -0.34
CA THR A 802 -4.78 23.76 -0.18
C THR A 802 -4.81 24.46 -1.52
N PHE A 803 -5.89 25.18 -1.82
CA PHE A 803 -5.98 26.05 -2.99
C PHE A 803 -6.79 27.29 -2.64
N GLN A 804 -6.26 28.48 -2.96
CA GLN A 804 -6.87 29.78 -2.66
C GLN A 804 -7.34 29.92 -1.19
N GLY A 805 -6.49 29.51 -0.25
CA GLY A 805 -6.76 29.59 1.19
C GLY A 805 -7.75 28.55 1.74
N ARG A 806 -8.29 27.67 0.89
CA ARG A 806 -9.19 26.59 1.29
C ARG A 806 -8.48 25.24 1.28
N THR A 807 -8.66 24.45 2.33
CA THR A 807 -8.12 23.09 2.45
C THR A 807 -9.16 22.05 2.01
N TYR A 808 -8.71 21.09 1.20
CA TYR A 808 -9.51 20.03 0.61
C TYR A 808 -8.98 18.66 1.04
N PRO A 809 -9.80 17.81 1.69
CA PRO A 809 -9.45 16.43 1.99
C PRO A 809 -9.31 15.59 0.72
N MET A 810 -8.34 14.68 0.75
CA MET A 810 -7.96 13.81 -0.37
C MET A 810 -7.95 12.32 0.00
N GLU A 811 -8.26 11.99 1.24
CA GLU A 811 -8.39 10.61 1.70
C GLU A 811 -9.54 9.91 0.97
N ASN A 812 -9.36 8.62 0.63
CA ASN A 812 -10.37 7.79 -0.07
C ASN A 812 -10.79 8.29 -1.47
N HIS A 813 -9.95 9.10 -2.12
CA HIS A 813 -10.15 9.55 -3.49
C HIS A 813 -9.12 8.98 -4.46
N MET A 814 -9.55 8.72 -5.69
CA MET A 814 -8.69 8.47 -6.84
C MET A 814 -8.28 9.81 -7.46
N ILE A 815 -7.02 10.20 -7.31
CA ILE A 815 -6.55 11.54 -7.66
C ILE A 815 -5.81 11.49 -9.00
N ALA A 816 -6.29 12.25 -9.97
CA ALA A 816 -5.73 12.34 -11.32
C ALA A 816 -5.30 13.77 -11.64
N VAL A 817 -4.06 13.94 -12.12
CA VAL A 817 -3.56 15.24 -12.60
C VAL A 817 -3.90 15.38 -14.08
N LEU A 818 -4.81 16.29 -14.43
CA LEU A 818 -5.27 16.48 -15.81
C LEU A 818 -4.39 17.47 -16.57
N ALA A 819 -3.35 16.95 -17.22
CA ALA A 819 -2.49 17.73 -18.12
C ALA A 819 -3.29 18.40 -19.25
N SER A 820 -4.31 17.72 -19.80
CA SER A 820 -5.19 18.24 -20.85
C SER A 820 -5.94 19.50 -20.43
N SER A 821 -6.34 19.59 -19.16
CA SER A 821 -7.03 20.75 -18.60
C SER A 821 -6.07 21.92 -18.40
N MET A 822 -4.97 21.70 -17.68
CA MET A 822 -3.97 22.75 -17.45
C MET A 822 -3.36 23.26 -18.74
N GLY A 823 -3.17 22.39 -19.74
CA GLY A 823 -2.64 22.75 -21.04
C GLY A 823 -3.55 23.66 -21.86
N ARG A 824 -4.83 23.79 -21.51
CA ARG A 824 -5.86 24.54 -22.25
C ARG A 824 -6.53 25.64 -21.43
N ASP A 825 -5.99 25.96 -20.27
CA ASP A 825 -6.55 26.98 -19.38
C ASP A 825 -6.06 28.38 -19.81
N PRO A 826 -6.95 29.30 -20.25
CA PRO A 826 -6.58 30.66 -20.64
C PRO A 826 -5.98 31.49 -19.51
N GLU A 827 -6.21 31.14 -18.24
CA GLU A 827 -5.57 31.82 -17.11
C GLU A 827 -4.10 31.39 -16.92
N LEU A 828 -3.72 30.22 -17.44
CA LEU A 828 -2.37 29.68 -17.31
C LEU A 828 -1.49 29.98 -18.53
N TRP A 829 -2.08 30.27 -19.68
CA TRP A 829 -1.34 30.46 -20.94
C TRP A 829 -1.65 31.82 -21.55
N ASN A 830 -0.62 32.66 -21.62
CA ASN A 830 -0.72 33.91 -22.38
C ASN A 830 -0.79 33.58 -23.89
N SER A 831 -1.63 34.33 -24.61
CA SER A 831 -1.63 34.34 -26.07
C SER A 831 -0.99 35.65 -26.56
N PRO A 832 0.03 35.60 -27.43
CA PRO A 832 0.58 36.80 -28.05
C PRO A 832 -0.38 37.40 -29.08
N ASP A 833 -1.35 36.62 -29.57
CA ASP A 833 -2.34 37.01 -30.57
C ASP A 833 -3.74 36.52 -30.14
N PRO A 834 -4.74 37.42 -29.99
CA PRO A 834 -6.11 37.04 -29.65
C PRO A 834 -6.80 36.10 -30.66
N SER A 835 -6.31 36.02 -31.90
CA SER A 835 -6.82 35.10 -32.93
C SER A 835 -6.35 33.66 -32.75
N ILE A 836 -5.29 33.43 -31.98
CA ILE A 836 -4.75 32.10 -31.69
C ILE A 836 -5.39 31.57 -30.40
N THR A 837 -6.16 30.48 -30.54
CA THR A 837 -6.78 29.78 -29.43
C THR A 837 -5.81 28.78 -28.79
N LEU A 838 -6.12 28.31 -27.58
CA LEU A 838 -5.35 27.24 -26.94
C LEU A 838 -5.58 25.86 -27.55
N GLN A 839 -6.48 25.74 -28.53
CA GLN A 839 -6.68 24.50 -29.29
C GLN A 839 -5.81 24.45 -30.55
N ASP A 840 -5.32 25.60 -30.99
CA ASP A 840 -4.47 25.70 -32.17
C ASP A 840 -3.07 25.16 -31.88
N PHE A 841 -2.47 24.56 -32.90
CA PHE A 841 -1.08 24.13 -32.85
C PHE A 841 -0.18 25.34 -33.09
N TYR A 842 0.37 25.90 -32.01
CA TYR A 842 1.23 27.09 -32.07
C TYR A 842 2.54 26.88 -31.31
N PRO A 843 3.58 26.31 -31.95
CA PRO A 843 4.89 26.06 -31.34
C PRO A 843 5.59 27.32 -30.81
N ASP A 844 5.39 28.47 -31.43
CA ASP A 844 6.13 29.69 -31.08
C ASP A 844 5.87 30.16 -29.64
N ARG A 845 4.79 29.70 -28.98
CA ARG A 845 4.56 29.98 -27.55
C ARG A 845 5.67 29.47 -26.63
N TRP A 846 6.46 28.50 -27.09
CA TRP A 846 7.54 27.90 -26.32
C TRP A 846 8.88 28.60 -26.52
N LEU A 847 8.95 29.55 -27.46
CA LEU A 847 10.16 30.30 -27.78
C LEU A 847 10.30 31.58 -26.95
N SER A 848 9.21 32.07 -26.35
CA SER A 848 9.22 33.18 -25.41
C SER A 848 8.92 32.72 -23.98
N PRO A 849 9.69 33.17 -22.97
CA PRO A 849 9.36 32.96 -21.56
C PRO A 849 8.00 33.54 -21.15
N GLU A 850 7.54 34.60 -21.81
CA GLU A 850 6.29 35.32 -21.47
C GLU A 850 5.03 34.51 -21.82
N THR A 851 5.11 33.65 -22.83
CA THR A 851 3.99 32.83 -23.32
C THR A 851 4.04 31.38 -22.84
N CYS A 852 5.13 31.00 -22.20
CA CYS A 852 5.43 29.63 -21.79
C CYS A 852 5.13 29.42 -20.31
N ASN A 853 4.22 28.50 -19.98
CA ASN A 853 3.96 28.09 -18.61
C ASN A 853 4.45 26.67 -18.34
N MET A 854 5.71 26.57 -17.93
CA MET A 854 6.31 25.27 -17.58
C MET A 854 5.67 24.65 -16.35
N ALA A 855 5.02 25.41 -15.45
CA ALA A 855 4.31 24.87 -14.28
C ALA A 855 3.07 24.07 -14.71
N ALA A 856 2.30 24.61 -15.65
CA ALA A 856 1.10 24.01 -16.24
C ALA A 856 1.41 22.83 -17.20
N TRP A 857 2.59 22.81 -17.81
CA TRP A 857 2.99 21.70 -18.68
C TRP A 857 3.32 20.42 -17.88
N GLN A 858 2.46 19.41 -18.03
CA GLN A 858 2.42 18.19 -17.21
C GLN A 858 2.54 16.89 -18.03
N ALA A 859 3.00 16.98 -19.28
CA ALA A 859 3.05 15.85 -20.22
C ALA A 859 3.87 14.63 -19.72
N PHE A 860 4.85 14.87 -18.85
CA PHE A 860 5.73 13.83 -18.28
C PHE A 860 5.53 13.64 -16.76
N GLU A 861 4.41 14.15 -16.22
CA GLU A 861 4.22 14.39 -14.78
C GLU A 861 5.38 15.18 -14.14
N LYS A 862 5.29 15.41 -12.83
CA LYS A 862 6.36 16.03 -12.02
C LYS A 862 6.55 15.31 -10.69
N GLY A 863 7.54 15.76 -9.94
CA GLY A 863 7.92 15.19 -8.66
C GLY A 863 8.73 13.90 -8.78
N PRO A 864 8.91 13.15 -7.68
CA PRO A 864 9.79 11.98 -7.64
C PRO A 864 9.38 10.87 -8.63
N ARG A 865 8.09 10.78 -8.96
CA ARG A 865 7.52 9.77 -9.88
C ARG A 865 7.44 10.26 -11.33
N ASN A 866 8.11 11.35 -11.70
CA ASN A 866 8.14 11.84 -13.08
C ASN A 866 8.71 10.79 -14.06
N CYS A 867 8.39 10.97 -15.35
CA CYS A 867 8.89 10.10 -16.41
C CYS A 867 10.42 10.10 -16.44
N ILE A 868 11.03 8.93 -16.22
CA ILE A 868 12.49 8.77 -16.30
C ILE A 868 13.00 8.90 -17.73
N GLY A 869 12.17 8.51 -18.71
CA GLY A 869 12.51 8.46 -20.13
C GLY A 869 12.25 9.75 -20.88
N GLN A 870 11.90 10.86 -20.22
CA GLN A 870 11.54 12.11 -20.89
C GLN A 870 12.61 12.59 -21.88
N GLN A 871 13.87 12.63 -21.43
CA GLN A 871 14.97 13.10 -22.29
C GLN A 871 15.25 12.12 -23.43
N LEU A 872 15.11 10.81 -23.17
CA LEU A 872 15.28 9.77 -24.18
C LEU A 872 14.25 9.93 -25.30
N ALA A 873 12.96 10.06 -24.96
CA ALA A 873 11.87 10.22 -25.92
C ALA A 873 12.03 11.48 -26.79
N LEU A 874 12.46 12.60 -26.20
CA LEU A 874 12.67 13.84 -26.95
C LEU A 874 13.91 13.77 -27.87
N VAL A 875 15.01 13.17 -27.41
CA VAL A 875 16.20 12.95 -28.24
C VAL A 875 15.89 12.00 -29.39
N GLU A 876 15.23 10.88 -29.11
CA GLU A 876 14.77 9.91 -30.10
C GLU A 876 13.91 10.59 -31.18
N ALA A 877 12.88 11.33 -30.77
CA ALA A 877 12.02 12.05 -31.71
C ALA A 877 12.82 13.07 -32.55
N LYS A 878 13.78 13.80 -31.97
CA LYS A 878 14.60 14.75 -32.74
C LYS A 878 15.49 14.06 -33.77
N VAL A 879 16.11 12.93 -33.42
CA VAL A 879 16.93 12.14 -34.38
C VAL A 879 16.06 11.68 -35.56
N ILE A 880 14.86 11.18 -35.27
CA ILE A 880 13.90 10.73 -36.29
C ILE A 880 13.51 11.88 -37.20
N MET A 881 13.14 13.03 -36.62
CA MET A 881 12.73 14.20 -37.39
C MET A 881 13.87 14.77 -38.25
N ALA A 882 15.09 14.85 -37.71
CA ALA A 882 16.27 15.35 -38.42
C ALA A 882 16.61 14.52 -39.67
N LEU A 883 16.33 13.21 -39.64
CA LEU A 883 16.62 12.26 -40.73
C LEU A 883 15.44 12.05 -41.70
N THR A 884 14.27 12.63 -41.44
CA THR A 884 13.05 12.35 -42.24
C THR A 884 12.30 13.61 -42.71
N LEU A 885 12.04 14.61 -41.86
CA LEU A 885 11.08 15.69 -42.17
C LEU A 885 11.41 16.49 -43.43
N ARG A 886 12.70 16.60 -43.77
CA ARG A 886 13.16 17.37 -44.93
C ARG A 886 12.90 16.69 -46.27
N TRP A 887 12.91 15.35 -46.31
CA TRP A 887 12.85 14.60 -47.57
C TRP A 887 11.49 13.98 -47.87
N PHE A 888 10.56 14.02 -46.90
CA PHE A 888 9.23 13.46 -47.05
C PHE A 888 8.16 14.53 -46.88
N LYS A 889 7.14 14.48 -47.72
CA LYS A 889 5.88 15.21 -47.57
C LYS A 889 4.82 14.21 -47.15
N PHE A 890 4.19 14.47 -46.02
CA PHE A 890 3.09 13.66 -45.52
C PHE A 890 1.75 14.31 -45.83
N GLN A 891 0.72 13.50 -45.98
CA GLN A 891 -0.67 13.95 -46.12
C GLN A 891 -1.58 12.97 -45.40
N ALA A 892 -2.38 13.45 -44.45
CA ALA A 892 -3.39 12.63 -43.80
C ALA A 892 -4.55 12.30 -44.77
N VAL A 893 -5.03 11.06 -44.74
CA VAL A 893 -6.10 10.55 -45.61
C VAL A 893 -7.15 9.85 -44.76
N PHE A 894 -8.00 10.63 -44.10
CA PHE A 894 -9.12 10.11 -43.34
C PHE A 894 -10.21 9.57 -44.27
N LYS A 895 -10.89 8.48 -43.86
CA LYS A 895 -11.99 7.91 -44.64
C LYS A 895 -13.20 8.85 -44.59
N GLU A 896 -13.71 9.27 -45.75
CA GLU A 896 -15.02 9.93 -45.85
C GLU A 896 -16.15 8.89 -45.67
N GLY A 897 -17.16 9.19 -44.85
CA GLY A 897 -18.48 8.57 -45.01
C GLY A 897 -18.83 7.27 -44.24
N GLY A 898 -18.16 6.95 -43.13
CA GLY A 898 -18.71 5.98 -42.16
C GLY A 898 -19.58 6.68 -41.12
N LYS A 899 -20.85 6.28 -40.95
CA LYS A 899 -21.76 6.83 -39.92
C LYS A 899 -21.04 6.89 -38.55
N GLY A 900 -20.59 8.08 -38.13
CA GLY A 900 -20.07 8.32 -36.77
C GLY A 900 -18.75 9.07 -36.62
N VAL A 901 -17.97 9.37 -37.68
CA VAL A 901 -16.71 10.13 -37.53
C VAL A 901 -16.86 11.57 -38.04
N THR A 902 -17.67 12.35 -37.33
CA THR A 902 -17.46 13.81 -37.28
C THR A 902 -16.30 14.04 -36.32
N GLY A 903 -15.18 14.60 -36.78
CA GLY A 903 -14.02 14.88 -35.94
C GLY A 903 -14.39 15.65 -34.67
N ILE A 904 -13.57 15.55 -33.63
CA ILE A 904 -13.83 16.20 -32.33
C ILE A 904 -13.12 17.54 -32.33
N GLU A 905 -13.89 18.60 -32.58
CA GLU A 905 -13.40 19.98 -32.59
C GLU A 905 -12.67 20.33 -31.28
N GLY A 906 -11.55 21.05 -31.37
CA GLY A 906 -10.66 21.34 -30.23
C GLY A 906 -9.81 20.16 -29.74
N TRP A 907 -10.15 18.92 -30.10
CA TRP A 907 -9.49 17.72 -29.60
C TRP A 907 -8.83 16.89 -30.71
N GLY A 908 -8.26 17.57 -31.70
CA GLY A 908 -7.56 16.96 -32.82
C GLY A 908 -8.44 16.66 -34.05
N GLY A 909 -9.74 16.96 -34.00
CA GLY A 909 -10.63 16.75 -35.15
C GLY A 909 -10.72 15.28 -35.50
N GLN A 910 -10.35 14.91 -36.74
CA GLN A 910 -10.29 13.51 -37.18
C GLN A 910 -9.07 12.75 -36.63
N ALA A 911 -8.09 13.47 -36.07
CA ALA A 911 -6.91 12.92 -35.38
C ALA A 911 -7.07 12.95 -33.86
N TYR A 912 -8.25 12.65 -33.35
CA TYR A 912 -8.49 12.61 -31.91
C TYR A 912 -7.78 11.43 -31.23
N GLN A 913 -7.68 11.45 -29.90
CA GLN A 913 -7.10 10.35 -29.14
C GLN A 913 -8.12 9.24 -28.84
N GLU A 914 -7.81 8.00 -29.20
CA GLU A 914 -8.55 6.79 -28.79
C GLU A 914 -7.91 6.11 -27.57
N LEU A 915 -8.72 5.40 -26.76
CA LEU A 915 -8.23 4.69 -25.59
C LEU A 915 -7.69 3.29 -25.96
N LYS A 916 -6.39 3.10 -25.80
CA LYS A 916 -5.72 1.78 -25.78
C LYS A 916 -5.00 1.60 -24.44
N LEU A 917 -3.72 1.22 -24.45
CA LEU A 917 -2.88 1.28 -23.26
C LEU A 917 -2.67 2.72 -22.80
N THR A 918 -2.45 3.61 -23.78
CA THR A 918 -2.33 5.05 -23.62
C THR A 918 -3.34 5.77 -24.54
N ALA A 919 -3.39 7.10 -24.47
CA ALA A 919 -4.15 7.94 -25.39
C ALA A 919 -3.47 7.97 -26.78
N LYS A 920 -4.02 7.24 -27.75
CA LYS A 920 -3.40 6.99 -29.05
C LYS A 920 -4.03 7.77 -30.21
N PRO A 921 -3.29 8.09 -31.27
CA PRO A 921 -3.87 8.65 -32.48
C PRO A 921 -4.93 7.71 -33.09
N LYS A 922 -6.13 8.23 -33.34
CA LYS A 922 -7.25 7.50 -33.96
C LYS A 922 -6.82 6.82 -35.25
N ASP A 923 -7.09 5.52 -35.36
CA ASP A 923 -6.75 4.65 -36.50
C ASP A 923 -5.27 4.73 -36.92
N GLY A 924 -4.40 5.17 -36.00
CA GLY A 924 -2.98 5.40 -36.24
C GLY A 924 -2.66 6.57 -37.18
N ILE A 925 -3.63 7.45 -37.46
CA ILE A 925 -3.63 8.51 -38.47
C ILE A 925 -3.19 7.96 -39.84
N PRO A 926 -4.16 7.59 -40.71
CA PRO A 926 -3.83 7.13 -42.06
C PRO A 926 -3.14 8.24 -42.85
N MET A 927 -1.98 7.95 -43.41
CA MET A 927 -1.19 8.90 -44.19
C MET A 927 -0.74 8.33 -45.52
N LYS A 928 -0.56 9.23 -46.49
CA LYS A 928 0.31 9.04 -47.65
C LYS A 928 1.59 9.82 -47.45
N VAL A 929 2.65 9.33 -48.04
CA VAL A 929 3.95 9.99 -48.07
C VAL A 929 4.42 10.12 -49.51
N SER A 930 5.10 11.22 -49.84
CA SER A 930 5.78 11.41 -51.11
C SER A 930 7.17 11.98 -50.87
N LEU A 931 8.10 11.77 -51.81
CA LEU A 931 9.40 12.42 -51.75
C LEU A 931 9.26 13.92 -52.04
N VAL A 932 10.07 14.72 -51.36
CA VAL A 932 10.25 16.14 -51.69
C VAL A 932 11.40 16.24 -52.67
N ASP A 933 11.21 16.99 -53.75
CA ASP A 933 12.28 17.30 -54.70
C ASP A 933 13.25 18.29 -54.04
N ARG A 934 14.35 17.77 -53.49
CA ARG A 934 15.37 18.49 -52.73
C ARG A 934 16.75 17.90 -52.98
#